data_AF-A0A061JGG8-F1
#
_entry.id   AF-A0A061JGG8-F1
#
_cell.length_a   1.000
_cell.length_b   1.000
_cell.length_c   1.000
_cell.angle_alpha   90.00
_cell.angle_beta   90.00
_cell.angle_gamma   90.00
#
_symmetry.space_group_name_H-M   'P 1'
#
loop_
_entity.id
_entity.type
_entity.pdbx_description
1 polymer ?
#
loop_
_entity_poly.entity_id
_entity_poly.type
_entity_poly.pdbx_seq_one_letter_code
_entity_poly.pdbx_strand_id
1 'polypeptide(L)'
;MNSKKKNIFIIIAILGFSNFGFGLMVPVPQFSTPALCLIADGTVKSLETSTPPTCFTHPFGYACWPGGRFYQLSSGGTFSIPGLAVGNSAYDSIIDTCKNMGGEIDENLMSIIYAKDFGTPGTKVGNSNYIQDLKDKKKGNKFIPVYNNTAGDPKRLFIEGTKKYPVLNLDYNGVMADSELQSFSNLAINHAYSLAVQHMMDKAKKVLDSGTKVDLVNLKKQLDGIAAIRALFEKNTNFFINNLGNVKENAYGKTLDNVAEVFVYTSQNSIGEGKNNTDSTKTEKMLNLCEQSLKDLDSFILEKNKVRSIFENMMNLAKQIPGSEPRDADDMIKNPRKYTIPVFLVSQAFKGNLKMMKLFLEVDVFKNQLLAAKNKLLALKSVKENFFKKLNKKFSELNDTISALVKKKKTFEKVVDDYIVKKKKQDTDGTIKKNFEELQKDIADAAQSYGTLVKSIQEVQSVQDSEFSTALAGQQKRLPPLEKTIQGYIAYKDGMAKMVESAYQKVQDEKNANLAKVVQEVQDHINETNTLLNPIIGLLNNQQSADELWQKNFQRIGVLLNLLSKDKANLDNLSATLGADDVTIKSSIISLNSSVFTEIQAINEVQKRIVLSKIYGTYVEANLLKKRMTADSKDDQKSFNAVWEKYLQDGNTSLVFSEYNDIVLQKNRIKGVLSQSLGILNTMDKSSLDVQNLIKEVGLLLTPVDAETTLDKIFENNVVSKLKGKGLL
;
A
#
# COMPACT_ATOMS: atom_id res chain seq x y z
N MET A 1 66.87 -41.10 -153.13
CA MET A 1 66.34 -42.48 -153.01
C MET A 1 66.67 -43.01 -151.61
N ASN A 2 65.66 -43.50 -150.89
CA ASN A 2 65.66 -44.49 -149.79
C ASN A 2 66.68 -44.34 -148.63
N SER A 3 66.27 -43.88 -147.44
CA SER A 3 65.60 -44.64 -146.34
C SER A 3 66.56 -45.44 -145.43
N LYS A 4 66.70 -45.03 -144.16
CA LYS A 4 66.36 -45.82 -142.95
C LYS A 4 66.88 -45.12 -141.68
N LYS A 5 65.96 -44.91 -140.73
CA LYS A 5 66.22 -44.53 -139.32
C LYS A 5 66.94 -45.66 -138.58
N LYS A 6 67.79 -45.31 -137.62
CA LYS A 6 68.02 -46.10 -136.38
C LYS A 6 68.13 -45.14 -135.19
N ASN A 7 67.33 -45.41 -134.16
CA ASN A 7 67.29 -44.72 -132.87
C ASN A 7 68.50 -45.13 -132.01
N ILE A 8 69.03 -44.20 -131.22
CA ILE A 8 69.77 -44.50 -129.97
C ILE A 8 69.24 -43.55 -128.88
N PHE A 9 68.85 -44.13 -127.75
CA PHE A 9 68.39 -43.45 -126.54
C PHE A 9 69.58 -42.82 -125.79
N ILE A 10 69.39 -41.59 -125.28
CA ILE A 10 70.26 -40.94 -124.30
C ILE A 10 69.61 -41.11 -122.92
N ILE A 11 70.32 -41.67 -121.95
CA ILE A 11 69.89 -41.79 -120.55
C ILE A 11 70.38 -40.55 -119.78
N ILE A 12 69.45 -39.84 -119.15
CA ILE A 12 69.70 -38.78 -118.16
C ILE A 12 69.60 -39.41 -116.77
N ALA A 13 70.67 -39.31 -115.97
CA ALA A 13 70.66 -39.58 -114.54
C ALA A 13 70.97 -38.28 -113.78
N ILE A 14 69.98 -37.76 -113.05
CA ILE A 14 70.14 -36.61 -112.15
C ILE A 14 70.32 -37.16 -110.73
N LEU A 15 71.54 -37.05 -110.20
CA LEU A 15 71.84 -37.14 -108.77
C LEU A 15 72.04 -35.71 -108.26
N GLY A 16 71.02 -35.16 -107.60
CA GLY A 16 71.06 -33.85 -106.98
C GLY A 16 71.57 -33.93 -105.54
N PHE A 17 72.69 -33.24 -105.27
CA PHE A 17 73.10 -32.84 -103.92
C PHE A 17 72.19 -31.70 -103.42
N SER A 18 71.74 -31.73 -102.16
CA SER A 18 71.38 -30.51 -101.43
C SER A 18 71.47 -30.63 -99.89
N ASN A 19 72.26 -29.71 -99.32
CA ASN A 19 72.13 -29.03 -98.03
C ASN A 19 72.16 -29.83 -96.71
N PHE A 20 73.38 -29.93 -96.16
CA PHE A 20 73.64 -29.88 -94.71
C PHE A 20 73.06 -28.58 -94.11
N GLY A 21 72.08 -28.69 -93.21
CA GLY A 21 71.52 -27.59 -92.43
C GLY A 21 71.64 -27.88 -90.94
N PHE A 22 72.28 -26.96 -90.22
CA PHE A 22 72.38 -26.90 -88.77
C PHE A 22 71.02 -27.04 -88.08
N GLY A 23 71.02 -27.63 -86.87
CA GLY A 23 69.86 -27.82 -86.02
C GLY A 23 69.06 -26.53 -85.83
N LEU A 24 67.90 -26.48 -86.48
CA LEU A 24 66.86 -25.53 -86.19
C LEU A 24 66.30 -25.86 -84.81
N MET A 25 66.46 -24.91 -83.89
CA MET A 25 65.52 -24.69 -82.79
C MET A 25 64.11 -24.96 -83.33
N VAL A 26 63.37 -25.86 -82.67
CA VAL A 26 61.94 -26.01 -82.95
C VAL A 26 61.32 -24.61 -82.89
N PRO A 27 60.64 -24.14 -83.95
CA PRO A 27 60.08 -22.80 -83.94
C PRO A 27 59.14 -22.68 -82.75
N VAL A 28 59.37 -21.66 -81.91
CA VAL A 28 58.41 -21.25 -80.89
C VAL A 28 57.05 -21.16 -81.59
N PRO A 29 55.99 -21.81 -81.08
CA PRO A 29 54.74 -21.87 -81.83
C PRO A 29 54.26 -20.45 -82.11
N GLN A 30 54.01 -20.16 -83.40
CA GLN A 30 53.64 -18.81 -83.85
C GLN A 30 52.26 -18.37 -83.33
N PHE A 31 51.41 -19.33 -82.96
CA PHE A 31 50.07 -19.08 -82.44
C PHE A 31 50.00 -19.40 -80.95
N SER A 32 49.66 -18.39 -80.15
CA SER A 32 49.49 -18.55 -78.71
C SER A 32 48.52 -17.53 -78.15
N THR A 33 47.86 -17.92 -77.05
CA THR A 33 47.00 -17.05 -76.27
C THR A 33 47.64 -16.75 -74.92
N PRO A 34 47.85 -15.48 -74.54
CA PRO A 34 48.30 -15.11 -73.21
C PRO A 34 47.36 -15.65 -72.13
N ALA A 35 47.94 -16.24 -71.09
CA ALA A 35 47.21 -16.70 -69.92
C ALA A 35 46.80 -15.48 -69.08
N LEU A 36 45.50 -15.35 -68.83
CA LEU A 36 44.95 -14.29 -67.98
C LEU A 36 44.64 -14.86 -66.60
N CYS A 37 45.22 -14.26 -65.57
CA CYS A 37 45.02 -14.62 -64.18
C CYS A 37 44.11 -13.60 -63.50
N LEU A 38 42.95 -14.05 -63.07
CA LEU A 38 42.01 -13.31 -62.24
C LEU A 38 42.37 -13.50 -60.77
N ILE A 39 42.65 -12.43 -60.04
CA ILE A 39 42.92 -12.49 -58.60
C ILE A 39 41.68 -12.09 -57.77
N ALA A 40 41.68 -12.44 -56.48
CA ALA A 40 40.55 -12.26 -55.56
C ALA A 40 40.02 -10.82 -55.46
N ASP A 41 40.82 -9.81 -55.78
CA ASP A 41 40.39 -8.40 -55.80
C ASP A 41 39.68 -7.99 -57.11
N GLY A 42 39.48 -8.95 -58.04
CA GLY A 42 38.87 -8.77 -59.35
C GLY A 42 39.82 -8.27 -60.45
N THR A 43 41.09 -8.05 -60.16
CA THR A 43 42.07 -7.62 -61.18
C THR A 43 42.43 -8.79 -62.08
N VAL A 44 42.63 -8.51 -63.37
CA VAL A 44 43.14 -9.47 -64.34
C VAL A 44 44.57 -9.11 -64.70
N LYS A 45 45.49 -10.07 -64.55
CA LYS A 45 46.89 -9.94 -64.92
C LYS A 45 47.24 -10.91 -66.03
N SER A 46 47.89 -10.42 -67.09
CA SER A 46 48.53 -11.31 -68.06
C SER A 46 49.77 -11.92 -67.42
N LEU A 47 49.94 -13.24 -67.55
CA LEU A 47 51.08 -13.97 -67.00
C LEU A 47 52.29 -14.04 -67.94
N GLU A 48 52.16 -13.43 -69.12
CA GLU A 48 53.12 -13.52 -70.22
C GLU A 48 54.55 -13.09 -69.82
N THR A 49 54.69 -12.10 -68.95
CA THR A 49 56.00 -11.54 -68.57
C THR A 49 56.46 -11.94 -67.18
N SER A 50 55.64 -12.69 -66.44
CA SER A 50 55.82 -12.97 -65.01
C SER A 50 56.05 -14.45 -64.70
N THR A 51 55.98 -15.30 -65.71
CA THR A 51 56.23 -16.73 -65.57
C THR A 51 57.64 -17.04 -66.08
N PRO A 52 58.57 -17.58 -65.26
CA PRO A 52 59.87 -17.98 -65.77
C PRO A 52 59.71 -19.06 -66.85
N PRO A 53 60.59 -19.09 -67.86
CA PRO A 53 60.44 -20.02 -68.94
C PRO A 53 60.54 -21.47 -68.45
N THR A 54 59.55 -22.29 -68.76
CA THR A 54 59.52 -23.69 -68.35
C THR A 54 60.33 -24.50 -69.37
N CYS A 55 61.46 -25.06 -68.93
CA CYS A 55 62.32 -25.85 -69.80
C CYS A 55 62.04 -27.34 -69.62
N PHE A 56 61.94 -28.06 -70.73
CA PHE A 56 61.84 -29.51 -70.72
C PHE A 56 62.84 -30.14 -71.67
N THR A 57 63.25 -31.35 -71.30
CA THR A 57 64.24 -32.15 -72.01
C THR A 57 63.51 -33.14 -72.89
N HIS A 58 63.79 -33.12 -74.20
CA HIS A 58 63.30 -34.11 -75.14
C HIS A 58 64.49 -34.84 -75.78
N PRO A 59 64.28 -35.94 -76.53
CA PRO A 59 65.36 -36.77 -77.09
C PRO A 59 66.34 -36.05 -78.03
N PHE A 60 66.06 -34.79 -78.38
CA PHE A 60 66.84 -33.98 -79.30
C PHE A 60 67.31 -32.64 -78.68
N GLY A 61 67.16 -32.43 -77.36
CA GLY A 61 67.68 -31.24 -76.69
C GLY A 61 66.81 -30.67 -75.56
N TYR A 62 67.21 -29.50 -75.06
CA TYR A 62 66.44 -28.68 -74.12
C TYR A 62 65.60 -27.66 -74.89
N ALA A 63 64.29 -27.65 -74.63
CA ALA A 63 63.39 -26.62 -75.13
C ALA A 63 62.85 -25.81 -73.95
N CYS A 64 63.10 -24.49 -73.96
CA CYS A 64 62.59 -23.56 -72.96
C CYS A 64 61.36 -22.82 -73.50
N TRP A 65 60.27 -22.88 -72.76
CA TRP A 65 58.98 -22.30 -73.13
C TRP A 65 58.81 -20.96 -72.42
N PRO A 66 58.47 -19.87 -73.10
CA PRO A 66 58.35 -18.53 -72.53
C PRO A 66 57.47 -18.38 -71.26
N GLY A 67 56.69 -19.40 -70.86
CA GLY A 67 55.79 -19.32 -69.71
C GLY A 67 54.60 -18.41 -69.97
N GLY A 68 53.51 -18.57 -69.21
CA GLY A 68 52.38 -17.63 -69.24
C GLY A 68 51.56 -17.54 -70.53
N ARG A 69 51.72 -18.45 -71.49
CA ARG A 69 50.96 -18.53 -72.74
C ARG A 69 50.48 -19.97 -73.00
N PHE A 70 49.27 -20.12 -73.54
CA PHE A 70 48.73 -21.38 -74.07
C PHE A 70 48.95 -21.42 -75.58
N TYR A 71 49.53 -22.50 -76.10
CA TYR A 71 50.02 -22.56 -77.48
C TYR A 71 49.15 -23.46 -78.35
N GLN A 72 49.12 -23.18 -79.65
CA GLN A 72 48.33 -23.93 -80.64
C GLN A 72 49.17 -24.21 -81.89
N LEU A 73 48.88 -25.33 -82.55
CA LEU A 73 49.53 -25.73 -83.80
C LEU A 73 49.15 -24.84 -85.00
N SER A 74 47.95 -24.26 -84.97
CA SER A 74 47.41 -23.38 -86.02
C SER A 74 46.55 -22.28 -85.39
N SER A 75 46.40 -21.14 -86.06
CA SER A 75 45.50 -20.08 -85.61
C SER A 75 44.08 -20.62 -85.38
N GLY A 76 43.55 -20.43 -84.17
CA GLY A 76 42.22 -20.89 -83.79
C GLY A 76 42.09 -22.40 -83.53
N GLY A 77 43.19 -23.14 -83.43
CA GLY A 77 43.21 -24.58 -83.13
C GLY A 77 43.00 -24.92 -81.66
N THR A 78 43.07 -26.20 -81.30
CA THR A 78 43.07 -26.63 -79.88
C THR A 78 44.44 -26.42 -79.23
N PHE A 79 44.46 -26.12 -77.93
CA PHE A 79 45.71 -26.01 -77.17
C PHE A 79 46.49 -27.32 -77.24
N SER A 80 47.75 -27.21 -77.64
CA SER A 80 48.60 -28.36 -77.94
C SER A 80 50.07 -27.99 -77.79
N ILE A 81 50.87 -28.99 -77.42
CA ILE A 81 52.32 -28.89 -77.38
C ILE A 81 52.83 -29.66 -78.60
N PRO A 82 53.47 -29.00 -79.60
CA PRO A 82 54.02 -29.68 -80.76
C PRO A 82 55.02 -30.77 -80.32
N GLY A 83 54.86 -31.99 -80.82
CA GLY A 83 55.80 -33.10 -80.59
C GLY A 83 55.57 -33.95 -79.33
N LEU A 84 54.53 -33.71 -78.54
CA LEU A 84 54.19 -34.54 -77.36
C LEU A 84 52.78 -35.15 -77.50
N ALA A 85 52.73 -36.47 -77.64
CA ALA A 85 51.50 -37.24 -77.51
C ALA A 85 51.19 -37.46 -76.02
N VAL A 86 50.08 -36.87 -75.57
CA VAL A 86 49.32 -37.19 -74.34
C VAL A 86 50.10 -37.07 -73.01
N GLY A 87 49.96 -35.92 -72.31
CA GLY A 87 50.43 -35.80 -70.92
C GLY A 87 50.67 -34.37 -70.44
N ASN A 88 49.68 -33.78 -69.77
CA ASN A 88 49.65 -32.45 -69.15
C ASN A 88 50.73 -32.22 -68.07
N SER A 89 51.88 -31.61 -68.39
CA SER A 89 52.78 -31.05 -67.36
C SER A 89 53.35 -29.65 -67.68
N ALA A 90 53.38 -29.23 -68.94
CA ALA A 90 53.99 -27.93 -69.30
C ALA A 90 53.11 -26.70 -68.99
N TYR A 91 51.77 -26.85 -68.95
CA TYR A 91 50.85 -25.77 -68.58
C TYR A 91 50.59 -25.69 -67.07
N ASP A 92 51.12 -26.66 -66.31
CA ASP A 92 50.96 -26.72 -64.86
C ASP A 92 51.57 -25.49 -64.17
N SER A 93 52.75 -25.06 -64.62
CA SER A 93 53.44 -23.87 -64.09
C SER A 93 52.60 -22.60 -64.27
N ILE A 94 51.80 -22.50 -65.34
CA ILE A 94 50.88 -21.37 -65.56
C ILE A 94 49.78 -21.36 -64.51
N ILE A 95 49.17 -22.52 -64.24
CA ILE A 95 48.14 -22.66 -63.21
C ILE A 95 48.72 -22.39 -61.82
N ASP A 96 49.90 -22.95 -61.52
CA ASP A 96 50.57 -22.80 -60.23
C ASP A 96 51.04 -21.36 -59.99
N THR A 97 51.56 -20.67 -61.00
CA THR A 97 51.91 -19.24 -60.91
C THR A 97 50.68 -18.40 -60.62
N CYS A 98 49.58 -18.62 -61.33
CA CYS A 98 48.35 -17.90 -61.06
C CYS A 98 47.81 -18.18 -59.65
N LYS A 99 47.85 -19.45 -59.23
CA LYS A 99 47.46 -19.88 -57.89
C LYS A 99 48.30 -19.22 -56.80
N ASN A 100 49.62 -19.14 -56.99
CA ASN A 100 50.55 -18.48 -56.06
C ASN A 100 50.34 -16.96 -55.97
N MET A 101 49.76 -16.35 -57.02
CA MET A 101 49.30 -14.96 -57.00
C MET A 101 47.94 -14.79 -56.30
N GLY A 102 47.37 -15.86 -55.75
CA GLY A 102 46.02 -15.84 -55.18
C GLY A 102 44.94 -15.72 -56.26
N GLY A 103 45.19 -16.23 -57.47
CA GLY A 103 44.32 -16.10 -58.64
C GLY A 103 43.91 -17.42 -59.30
N GLU A 104 43.04 -17.31 -60.30
CA GLU A 104 42.57 -18.36 -61.20
C GLU A 104 42.81 -18.00 -62.66
N ILE A 105 43.22 -18.96 -63.49
CA ILE A 105 43.25 -18.75 -64.94
C ILE A 105 41.81 -18.60 -65.47
N ASP A 106 41.58 -17.53 -66.20
CA ASP A 106 40.27 -17.12 -66.68
C ASP A 106 40.09 -17.46 -68.16
N GLU A 107 39.77 -18.73 -68.42
CA GLU A 107 39.58 -19.27 -69.77
C GLU A 107 38.48 -18.53 -70.54
N ASN A 108 37.45 -18.07 -69.82
CA ASN A 108 36.33 -17.35 -70.41
C ASN A 108 36.78 -15.98 -70.92
N LEU A 109 37.53 -15.22 -70.11
CA LEU A 109 38.02 -13.91 -70.53
C LEU A 109 39.07 -14.03 -71.64
N MET A 110 39.93 -15.05 -71.59
CA MET A 110 40.85 -15.35 -72.68
C MET A 110 40.09 -15.60 -74.00
N SER A 111 38.96 -16.34 -73.96
CA SER A 111 38.12 -16.61 -75.13
C SER A 111 37.46 -15.36 -75.76
N ILE A 112 37.34 -14.30 -74.96
CA ILE A 112 36.77 -13.01 -75.34
C ILE A 112 37.86 -12.07 -75.86
N ILE A 113 38.91 -11.84 -75.06
CA ILE A 113 39.99 -10.89 -75.38
C ILE A 113 40.80 -11.39 -76.58
N TYR A 114 41.09 -12.69 -76.62
CA TYR A 114 41.87 -13.32 -77.67
C TYR A 114 40.97 -14.18 -78.57
N ALA A 115 39.81 -13.65 -78.99
CA ALA A 115 38.80 -14.44 -79.70
C ALA A 115 39.30 -15.15 -80.97
N LYS A 116 40.30 -14.59 -81.67
CA LYS A 116 40.93 -15.21 -82.85
C LYS A 116 41.95 -16.29 -82.47
N ASP A 117 42.75 -16.03 -81.43
CA ASP A 117 43.85 -16.90 -81.02
C ASP A 117 43.42 -17.98 -80.03
N PHE A 118 42.31 -17.80 -79.32
CA PHE A 118 41.79 -18.76 -78.34
C PHE A 118 41.05 -19.91 -79.00
N GLY A 119 40.59 -19.79 -80.24
CA GLY A 119 39.90 -20.86 -80.95
C GLY A 119 38.85 -20.37 -81.96
N THR A 120 38.66 -21.13 -83.03
CA THR A 120 37.43 -21.05 -83.86
C THR A 120 36.18 -21.35 -83.02
N PRO A 121 34.96 -20.92 -83.43
CA PRO A 121 33.74 -21.16 -82.65
C PRO A 121 33.54 -22.61 -82.18
N GLY A 122 33.93 -23.61 -82.99
CA GLY A 122 33.85 -25.04 -82.62
C GLY A 122 34.96 -25.51 -81.66
N THR A 123 36.13 -24.88 -81.65
CA THR A 123 37.28 -25.29 -80.81
C THR A 123 37.38 -24.51 -79.49
N LYS A 124 36.67 -23.37 -79.35
CA LYS A 124 36.63 -22.60 -78.09
C LYS A 124 36.20 -23.44 -76.89
N VAL A 125 35.16 -24.26 -77.05
CA VAL A 125 34.65 -25.14 -75.98
C VAL A 125 35.70 -26.17 -75.57
N GLY A 126 36.40 -26.77 -76.53
CA GLY A 126 37.50 -27.71 -76.26
C GLY A 126 38.64 -27.06 -75.48
N ASN A 127 39.01 -25.82 -75.84
CA ASN A 127 40.07 -25.06 -75.18
C ASN A 127 39.68 -24.62 -73.77
N SER A 128 38.44 -24.17 -73.55
CA SER A 128 37.92 -23.88 -72.21
C SER A 128 37.88 -25.12 -71.33
N ASN A 129 37.40 -26.26 -71.85
CA ASN A 129 37.36 -27.52 -71.12
C ASN A 129 38.77 -28.00 -70.76
N TYR A 130 39.72 -27.88 -71.68
CA TYR A 130 41.11 -28.25 -71.44
C TYR A 130 41.75 -27.45 -70.29
N ILE A 131 41.57 -26.13 -70.29
CA ILE A 131 42.05 -25.27 -69.19
C ILE A 131 41.33 -25.64 -67.88
N GLN A 132 40.03 -25.90 -67.93
CA GLN A 132 39.26 -26.31 -66.75
C GLN A 132 39.78 -27.61 -66.15
N ASP A 133 40.04 -28.63 -66.96
CA ASP A 133 40.60 -29.91 -66.53
C ASP A 133 41.98 -29.74 -65.87
N LEU A 134 42.81 -28.83 -66.40
CA LEU A 134 44.10 -28.48 -65.81
C LEU A 134 43.95 -27.82 -64.44
N LYS A 135 43.04 -26.84 -64.32
CA LYS A 135 42.72 -26.18 -63.05
C LYS A 135 42.21 -27.16 -62.00
N ASP A 136 41.36 -28.11 -62.41
CA ASP A 136 40.78 -29.12 -61.53
C ASP A 136 41.86 -30.08 -61.01
N LYS A 137 42.75 -30.58 -61.88
CA LYS A 137 43.89 -31.42 -61.49
C LYS A 137 44.83 -30.71 -60.50
N LYS A 138 45.05 -29.40 -60.67
CA LYS A 138 45.98 -28.61 -59.84
C LYS A 138 45.37 -27.97 -58.61
N LYS A 139 44.05 -28.16 -58.38
CA LYS A 139 43.30 -27.47 -57.32
C LYS A 139 43.59 -25.97 -57.38
N GLY A 140 43.38 -25.34 -58.54
CA GLY A 140 43.48 -23.89 -58.67
C GLY A 140 42.52 -23.18 -57.71
N ASN A 141 42.82 -21.94 -57.33
CA ASN A 141 41.82 -21.13 -56.60
C ASN A 141 40.62 -20.98 -57.54
N LYS A 142 39.42 -21.39 -57.14
CA LYS A 142 38.23 -21.19 -57.97
C LYS A 142 37.42 -20.03 -57.42
N PHE A 143 37.22 -19.01 -58.25
CA PHE A 143 36.38 -17.87 -57.90
C PHE A 143 34.98 -18.02 -58.50
N ILE A 144 34.04 -17.27 -57.94
CA ILE A 144 32.71 -17.12 -58.53
C ILE A 144 32.63 -15.69 -59.06
N PRO A 145 32.90 -15.44 -60.34
CA PRO A 145 32.75 -14.11 -60.89
C PRO A 145 31.30 -13.65 -60.87
N VAL A 146 31.11 -12.33 -60.86
CA VAL A 146 29.76 -11.75 -60.97
C VAL A 146 29.35 -11.71 -62.45
N TYR A 147 28.15 -12.21 -62.73
CA TYR A 147 27.57 -12.26 -64.06
C TYR A 147 26.23 -11.52 -64.13
N ASN A 148 26.00 -10.89 -65.28
CA ASN A 148 24.77 -10.20 -65.65
C ASN A 148 24.03 -11.01 -66.72
N ASN A 149 22.71 -11.09 -66.63
CA ASN A 149 21.86 -11.54 -67.71
C ASN A 149 21.92 -10.52 -68.85
N THR A 150 22.09 -11.00 -70.08
CA THR A 150 21.90 -10.20 -71.31
C THR A 150 20.94 -10.92 -72.24
N ALA A 151 20.46 -10.25 -73.29
CA ALA A 151 19.48 -10.82 -74.23
C ALA A 151 19.97 -12.08 -75.00
N GLY A 152 21.27 -12.36 -74.98
CA GLY A 152 21.85 -13.62 -75.46
C GLY A 152 22.27 -14.50 -74.28
N ASP A 153 23.53 -14.38 -73.87
CA ASP A 153 24.15 -15.17 -72.81
C ASP A 153 24.54 -14.33 -71.58
N PRO A 154 24.67 -14.94 -70.38
CA PRO A 154 25.24 -14.28 -69.21
C PRO A 154 26.62 -13.69 -69.52
N LYS A 155 26.77 -12.38 -69.37
CA LYS A 155 28.05 -11.69 -69.54
C LYS A 155 28.65 -11.37 -68.18
N ARG A 156 29.95 -11.60 -68.07
CA ARG A 156 30.70 -11.24 -66.88
C ARG A 156 30.69 -9.72 -66.69
N LEU A 157 30.47 -9.28 -65.46
CA LEU A 157 30.49 -7.86 -65.14
C LEU A 157 31.92 -7.32 -65.19
N PHE A 158 32.13 -6.23 -65.92
CA PHE A 158 33.38 -5.47 -65.93
C PHE A 158 33.10 -4.05 -65.43
N ILE A 159 33.90 -3.59 -64.45
CA ILE A 159 33.78 -2.24 -63.89
C ILE A 159 34.87 -1.37 -64.54
N GLU A 160 34.48 -0.53 -65.49
CA GLU A 160 35.41 0.28 -66.30
C GLU A 160 36.28 1.19 -65.44
N GLY A 161 35.70 1.85 -64.43
CA GLY A 161 36.42 2.80 -63.55
C GLY A 161 37.55 2.16 -62.74
N THR A 162 37.41 0.88 -62.37
CA THR A 162 38.46 0.14 -61.63
C THR A 162 39.23 -0.84 -62.50
N LYS A 163 38.81 -1.04 -63.76
CA LYS A 163 39.29 -2.07 -64.68
C LYS A 163 39.29 -3.48 -64.06
N LYS A 164 38.26 -3.79 -63.26
CA LYS A 164 38.15 -5.05 -62.52
C LYS A 164 36.92 -5.86 -62.92
N TYR A 165 37.05 -7.16 -62.77
CA TYR A 165 35.98 -8.14 -62.85
C TYR A 165 35.64 -8.66 -61.45
N PRO A 166 34.61 -8.15 -60.78
CA PRO A 166 34.24 -8.55 -59.42
C PRO A 166 34.02 -10.05 -59.28
N VAL A 167 34.40 -10.57 -58.10
CA VAL A 167 34.26 -11.97 -57.69
C VAL A 167 33.58 -12.02 -56.32
N LEU A 168 32.80 -13.07 -56.07
CA LEU A 168 32.21 -13.31 -54.74
C LEU A 168 33.27 -13.87 -53.80
N ASN A 169 33.51 -13.17 -52.69
CA ASN A 169 34.33 -13.69 -51.60
C ASN A 169 33.47 -14.47 -50.61
N LEU A 170 33.85 -15.73 -50.38
CA LEU A 170 33.16 -16.60 -49.42
C LEU A 170 33.94 -16.67 -48.10
N ASP A 171 33.21 -16.71 -47.00
CA ASP A 171 33.74 -16.89 -45.65
C ASP A 171 34.02 -18.39 -45.35
N TYR A 172 34.45 -18.68 -44.12
CA TYR A 172 34.70 -20.05 -43.67
C TYR A 172 33.42 -20.91 -43.58
N ASN A 173 32.22 -20.33 -43.68
CA ASN A 173 30.95 -21.04 -43.79
C ASN A 173 30.58 -21.35 -45.24
N GLY A 174 31.30 -20.79 -46.22
CA GLY A 174 31.02 -20.99 -47.64
C GLY A 174 29.90 -20.09 -48.17
N VAL A 175 29.64 -18.95 -47.51
CA VAL A 175 28.67 -17.91 -47.92
C VAL A 175 29.36 -16.53 -47.96
N MET A 176 28.72 -15.49 -48.50
CA MET A 176 29.27 -14.14 -48.42
C MET A 176 29.28 -13.65 -46.97
N ALA A 177 30.43 -13.13 -46.51
CA ALA A 177 30.54 -12.43 -45.23
C ALA A 177 29.75 -11.10 -45.25
N ASP A 178 29.46 -10.52 -44.09
CA ASP A 178 28.67 -9.28 -43.98
C ASP A 178 29.25 -8.10 -44.77
N SER A 179 30.57 -7.93 -44.76
CA SER A 179 31.26 -6.91 -45.56
C SER A 179 31.11 -7.15 -47.07
N GLU A 180 31.09 -8.43 -47.48
CA GLU A 180 30.92 -8.82 -48.87
C GLU A 180 29.46 -8.71 -49.32
N LEU A 181 28.49 -9.00 -48.43
CA LEU A 181 27.08 -8.75 -48.70
C LEU A 181 26.82 -7.27 -48.97
N GLN A 182 27.47 -6.38 -48.21
CA GLN A 182 27.37 -4.94 -48.40
C GLN A 182 28.06 -4.49 -49.69
N SER A 183 29.29 -4.95 -49.97
CA SER A 183 30.01 -4.59 -51.21
C SER A 183 29.27 -5.09 -52.45
N PHE A 184 28.78 -6.33 -52.44
CA PHE A 184 28.04 -6.93 -53.54
C PHE A 184 26.68 -6.25 -53.75
N SER A 185 25.98 -5.89 -52.68
CA SER A 185 24.73 -5.12 -52.78
C SER A 185 24.96 -3.73 -53.37
N ASN A 186 26.02 -3.03 -52.97
CA ASN A 186 26.41 -1.74 -53.55
C ASN A 186 26.74 -1.86 -55.04
N LEU A 187 27.40 -2.95 -55.41
CA LEU A 187 27.72 -3.25 -56.79
C LEU A 187 26.44 -3.51 -57.61
N ALA A 188 25.47 -4.26 -57.06
CA ALA A 188 24.17 -4.46 -57.69
C ALA A 188 23.38 -3.15 -57.86
N ILE A 189 23.46 -2.24 -56.88
CA ILE A 189 22.85 -0.90 -56.96
C ILE A 189 23.44 -0.09 -58.13
N ASN A 190 24.77 0.06 -58.16
CA ASN A 190 25.47 1.03 -59.02
C ASN A 190 25.48 0.68 -60.51
N HIS A 191 25.25 -0.59 -60.84
CA HIS A 191 25.52 -1.10 -62.18
C HIS A 191 24.26 -1.52 -62.95
N ALA A 192 23.05 -1.43 -62.38
CA ALA A 192 21.77 -1.61 -63.11
C ALA A 192 21.69 -2.85 -64.01
N TYR A 193 22.05 -4.02 -63.48
CA TYR A 193 22.02 -5.28 -64.23
C TYR A 193 21.20 -6.35 -63.50
N SER A 194 20.48 -7.18 -64.28
CA SER A 194 19.86 -8.40 -63.79
C SER A 194 20.95 -9.43 -63.51
N LEU A 195 21.09 -9.87 -62.25
CA LEU A 195 22.10 -10.85 -61.86
C LEU A 195 21.80 -12.23 -62.49
N ALA A 196 22.80 -12.83 -63.13
CA ALA A 196 22.72 -14.19 -63.66
C ALA A 196 22.93 -15.22 -62.54
N VAL A 197 22.01 -15.27 -61.57
CA VAL A 197 22.17 -16.08 -60.34
C VAL A 197 22.38 -17.54 -60.66
N GLN A 198 21.63 -18.13 -61.59
CA GLN A 198 21.80 -19.54 -61.95
C GLN A 198 23.20 -19.82 -62.51
N HIS A 199 23.74 -18.94 -63.36
CA HIS A 199 25.09 -19.08 -63.90
C HIS A 199 26.17 -18.97 -62.81
N MET A 200 25.98 -18.05 -61.86
CA MET A 200 26.86 -17.94 -60.69
C MET A 200 26.77 -19.19 -59.80
N MET A 201 25.59 -19.79 -59.64
CA MET A 201 25.41 -21.03 -58.88
C MET A 201 26.02 -22.25 -59.59
N ASP A 202 25.95 -22.32 -60.92
CA ASP A 202 26.61 -23.38 -61.70
C ASP A 202 28.14 -23.28 -61.55
N LYS A 203 28.68 -22.06 -61.51
CA LYS A 203 30.10 -21.80 -61.19
C LYS A 203 30.43 -22.13 -59.73
N ALA A 204 29.56 -21.78 -58.78
CA ALA A 204 29.71 -22.11 -57.36
C ALA A 204 29.73 -23.64 -57.12
N LYS A 205 28.92 -24.41 -57.86
CA LYS A 205 28.95 -25.88 -57.81
C LYS A 205 30.30 -26.43 -58.28
N LYS A 206 30.85 -25.89 -59.37
CA LYS A 206 32.20 -26.28 -59.83
C LYS A 206 33.30 -25.90 -58.83
N VAL A 207 33.12 -24.80 -58.08
CA VAL A 207 34.01 -24.38 -56.97
C VAL A 207 33.93 -25.37 -55.80
N LEU A 208 32.73 -25.82 -55.45
CA LEU A 208 32.52 -26.88 -54.46
C LEU A 208 33.19 -28.19 -54.88
N ASP A 209 33.02 -28.61 -56.13
CA ASP A 209 33.59 -29.85 -56.67
C ASP A 209 35.13 -29.88 -56.65
N SER A 210 35.80 -28.72 -56.56
CA SER A 210 37.26 -28.64 -56.35
C SER A 210 37.73 -28.75 -54.90
N GLY A 211 36.82 -28.84 -53.94
CA GLY A 211 37.15 -28.95 -52.51
C GLY A 211 37.18 -27.62 -51.75
N THR A 212 36.80 -26.50 -52.37
CA THR A 212 36.53 -25.24 -51.66
C THR A 212 35.17 -25.33 -50.99
N LYS A 213 35.06 -24.93 -49.71
CA LYS A 213 33.77 -24.95 -49.02
C LYS A 213 32.83 -23.90 -49.61
N VAL A 214 31.68 -24.35 -50.09
CA VAL A 214 30.59 -23.51 -50.59
C VAL A 214 29.27 -24.07 -50.08
N ASP A 215 28.49 -23.26 -49.37
CA ASP A 215 27.11 -23.60 -49.01
C ASP A 215 26.19 -23.14 -50.14
N LEU A 216 25.95 -24.04 -51.10
CA LEU A 216 25.16 -23.72 -52.28
C LEU A 216 23.73 -23.27 -51.94
N VAL A 217 23.15 -23.77 -50.83
CA VAL A 217 21.78 -23.42 -50.44
C VAL A 217 21.73 -22.00 -49.90
N ASN A 218 22.60 -21.67 -48.95
CA ASN A 218 22.60 -20.35 -48.33
C ASN A 218 23.19 -19.28 -49.26
N LEU A 219 24.21 -19.60 -50.07
CA LEU A 219 24.71 -18.69 -51.10
C LEU A 219 23.64 -18.39 -52.15
N LYS A 220 22.87 -19.40 -52.60
CA LYS A 220 21.75 -19.18 -53.50
C LYS A 220 20.70 -18.26 -52.87
N LYS A 221 20.36 -18.45 -51.59
CA LYS A 221 19.45 -17.53 -50.87
C LYS A 221 19.98 -16.11 -50.81
N GLN A 222 21.29 -15.92 -50.59
CA GLN A 222 21.90 -14.58 -50.61
C GLN A 222 21.79 -13.94 -51.99
N LEU A 223 22.15 -14.65 -53.06
CA LEU A 223 22.13 -14.13 -54.42
C LEU A 223 20.70 -13.89 -54.95
N ASP A 224 19.79 -14.85 -54.79
CA ASP A 224 18.37 -14.71 -55.17
C ASP A 224 17.71 -13.60 -54.35
N GLY A 225 17.99 -13.52 -53.05
CA GLY A 225 17.48 -12.47 -52.18
C GLY A 225 17.93 -11.08 -52.63
N ILE A 226 19.23 -10.90 -52.89
CA ILE A 226 19.78 -9.63 -53.40
C ILE A 226 19.18 -9.29 -54.77
N ALA A 227 19.03 -10.27 -55.67
CA ALA A 227 18.39 -10.05 -56.97
C ALA A 227 16.92 -9.63 -56.85
N ALA A 228 16.15 -10.28 -55.96
CA ALA A 228 14.75 -9.97 -55.71
C ALA A 228 14.58 -8.56 -55.10
N ILE A 229 15.40 -8.22 -54.10
CA ILE A 229 15.41 -6.88 -53.49
C ILE A 229 15.86 -5.84 -54.52
N ARG A 230 16.85 -6.14 -55.37
CA ARG A 230 17.30 -5.24 -56.43
C ARG A 230 16.21 -4.96 -57.46
N ALA A 231 15.42 -5.96 -57.83
CA ALA A 231 14.28 -5.81 -58.73
C ALA A 231 13.19 -4.93 -58.09
N LEU A 232 12.94 -5.05 -56.79
CA LEU A 232 12.06 -4.15 -56.05
C LEU A 232 12.62 -2.72 -56.01
N PHE A 233 13.92 -2.56 -55.75
CA PHE A 233 14.59 -1.26 -55.79
C PHE A 233 14.40 -0.60 -57.16
N GLU A 234 14.73 -1.29 -58.25
CA GLU A 234 14.60 -0.79 -59.63
C GLU A 234 13.20 -0.29 -59.97
N LYS A 235 12.17 -1.05 -59.58
CA LYS A 235 10.76 -0.71 -59.84
C LYS A 235 10.27 0.47 -58.99
N ASN A 236 10.87 0.71 -57.83
CA ASN A 236 10.31 1.60 -56.82
C ASN A 236 11.20 2.80 -56.46
N THR A 237 12.43 2.92 -56.97
CA THR A 237 13.32 4.06 -56.65
C THR A 237 12.67 5.41 -56.92
N ASN A 238 12.10 5.61 -58.11
CA ASN A 238 11.41 6.86 -58.44
C ASN A 238 10.16 7.08 -57.58
N PHE A 239 9.44 6.00 -57.23
CA PHE A 239 8.30 6.08 -56.33
C PHE A 239 8.71 6.55 -54.94
N PHE A 240 9.80 6.04 -54.37
CA PHE A 240 10.34 6.50 -53.10
C PHE A 240 10.83 7.94 -53.16
N ILE A 241 11.60 8.31 -54.20
CA ILE A 241 12.08 9.69 -54.39
C ILE A 241 10.90 10.67 -54.49
N ASN A 242 9.85 10.33 -55.23
CA ASN A 242 8.70 11.22 -55.40
C ASN A 242 7.87 11.38 -54.12
N ASN A 243 7.70 10.32 -53.34
CA ASN A 243 6.91 10.36 -52.11
C ASN A 243 7.71 10.94 -50.93
N LEU A 244 8.95 10.51 -50.72
CA LEU A 244 9.75 10.93 -49.56
C LEU A 244 10.66 12.12 -49.85
N GLY A 245 11.05 12.38 -51.10
CA GLY A 245 11.99 13.45 -51.45
C GLY A 245 11.45 14.87 -51.24
N ASN A 246 10.13 15.01 -51.07
CA ASN A 246 9.46 16.27 -50.73
C ASN A 246 9.43 16.54 -49.22
N VAL A 247 9.81 15.57 -48.39
CA VAL A 247 9.86 15.70 -46.94
C VAL A 247 11.06 16.59 -46.58
N LYS A 248 10.78 17.83 -46.18
CA LYS A 248 11.81 18.83 -45.88
C LYS A 248 12.48 18.54 -44.53
N GLU A 249 13.81 18.49 -44.52
CA GLU A 249 14.62 18.31 -43.30
C GLU A 249 14.25 19.31 -42.19
N ASN A 250 14.11 20.60 -42.51
CA ASN A 250 13.78 21.62 -41.51
C ASN A 250 12.44 21.37 -40.79
N ALA A 251 11.54 20.60 -41.41
CA ALA A 251 10.25 20.25 -40.81
C ALA A 251 10.34 19.08 -39.82
N TYR A 252 11.30 18.15 -39.99
CA TYR A 252 11.32 16.88 -39.23
C TYR A 252 12.65 16.56 -38.54
N GLY A 253 13.77 17.15 -38.97
CA GLY A 253 15.08 16.97 -38.34
C GLY A 253 15.12 17.47 -36.89
N LYS A 254 14.31 18.50 -36.56
CA LYS A 254 14.12 18.99 -35.18
C LYS A 254 13.27 18.04 -34.34
N THR A 255 12.39 17.25 -34.96
CA THR A 255 11.51 16.32 -34.23
C THR A 255 12.31 15.28 -33.45
N LEU A 256 13.41 14.75 -34.02
CA LEU A 256 14.30 13.83 -33.30
C LEU A 256 14.96 14.47 -32.07
N ASP A 257 15.43 15.71 -32.21
CA ASP A 257 16.07 16.45 -31.11
C ASP A 257 15.03 16.74 -29.99
N ASN A 258 13.80 17.10 -30.37
CA ASN A 258 12.69 17.30 -29.44
C ASN A 258 12.26 16.00 -28.73
N VAL A 259 12.18 14.89 -29.46
CA VAL A 259 11.88 13.55 -28.90
C VAL A 259 12.91 13.19 -27.83
N ALA A 260 14.20 13.40 -28.13
CA ALA A 260 15.28 13.16 -27.19
C ALA A 260 15.17 14.05 -25.94
N GLU A 261 14.88 15.35 -26.09
CA GLU A 261 14.66 16.27 -24.96
C GLU A 261 13.52 15.78 -24.05
N VAL A 262 12.39 15.35 -24.63
CA VAL A 262 11.24 14.82 -23.88
C VAL A 262 11.61 13.52 -23.13
N PHE A 263 12.35 12.60 -23.75
CA PHE A 263 12.76 11.36 -23.10
C PHE A 263 13.78 11.58 -21.98
N VAL A 264 14.74 12.48 -22.17
CA VAL A 264 15.68 12.87 -21.12
C VAL A 264 14.92 13.47 -19.94
N TYR A 265 13.98 14.39 -20.21
CA TYR A 265 13.19 14.99 -19.14
C TYR A 265 12.34 13.97 -18.39
N THR A 266 11.61 13.10 -19.10
CA THR A 266 10.72 12.10 -18.49
C THR A 266 11.47 10.97 -17.77
N SER A 267 12.71 10.68 -18.13
CA SER A 267 13.56 9.72 -17.41
C SER A 267 14.17 10.31 -16.12
N GLN A 268 14.43 11.62 -16.10
CA GLN A 268 15.00 12.30 -14.93
C GLN A 268 13.96 12.71 -13.88
N ASN A 269 12.67 12.70 -14.22
CA ASN A 269 11.60 13.14 -13.32
C ASN A 269 10.68 11.99 -12.95
N SER A 270 10.39 11.88 -11.65
CA SER A 270 9.50 10.87 -11.07
C SER A 270 8.24 11.53 -10.52
N ILE A 271 7.08 10.90 -10.75
CA ILE A 271 5.79 11.45 -10.33
C ILE A 271 5.70 11.42 -8.80
N GLY A 272 5.36 12.56 -8.19
CA GLY A 272 5.16 12.67 -6.74
C GLY A 272 6.43 12.63 -5.88
N GLU A 273 7.62 12.42 -6.47
CA GLU A 273 8.93 12.60 -5.82
C GLU A 273 9.48 14.01 -6.06
N GLY A 274 10.27 14.54 -5.12
CA GLY A 274 10.85 15.89 -5.20
C GLY A 274 12.34 15.90 -5.54
N LYS A 275 12.86 14.90 -6.27
CA LYS A 275 14.32 14.78 -6.52
C LYS A 275 14.85 15.80 -7.52
N ASN A 276 14.01 16.25 -8.46
CA ASN A 276 14.31 17.34 -9.37
C ASN A 276 13.08 18.26 -9.32
N ASN A 277 13.27 19.56 -9.08
CA ASN A 277 12.18 20.54 -9.10
C ASN A 277 11.38 20.34 -10.40
N THR A 278 10.23 19.67 -10.31
CA THR A 278 9.25 19.56 -11.39
C THR A 278 8.65 20.95 -11.56
N ASP A 279 9.39 21.82 -12.23
CA ASP A 279 8.94 23.15 -12.59
C ASP A 279 7.75 22.96 -13.53
N SER A 280 6.56 23.34 -13.07
CA SER A 280 5.33 23.26 -13.87
C SER A 280 5.49 23.93 -15.24
N THR A 281 6.31 24.97 -15.33
CA THR A 281 6.65 25.67 -16.57
C THR A 281 7.47 24.78 -17.52
N LYS A 282 8.44 24.03 -17.00
CA LYS A 282 9.21 23.06 -17.79
C LYS A 282 8.37 21.85 -18.19
N THR A 283 7.51 21.36 -17.30
CA THR A 283 6.58 20.26 -17.63
C THR A 283 5.64 20.67 -18.76
N GLU A 284 5.10 21.90 -18.72
CA GLU A 284 4.26 22.46 -19.79
C GLU A 284 5.02 22.58 -21.11
N LYS A 285 6.27 23.09 -21.07
CA LYS A 285 7.15 23.15 -22.25
C LYS A 285 7.35 21.76 -22.85
N MET A 286 7.63 20.75 -22.03
CA MET A 286 7.82 19.37 -22.49
C MET A 286 6.54 18.75 -23.03
N LEU A 287 5.38 19.07 -22.45
CA LEU A 287 4.08 18.63 -22.95
C LEU A 287 3.84 19.19 -24.36
N ASN A 288 4.05 20.50 -24.54
CA ASN A 288 3.90 21.16 -25.84
C ASN A 288 4.90 20.60 -26.88
N LEU A 289 6.16 20.36 -26.49
CA LEU A 289 7.15 19.71 -27.35
C LEU A 289 6.74 18.28 -27.71
N CYS A 290 6.20 17.52 -26.77
CA CYS A 290 5.71 16.16 -26.99
C CYS A 290 4.52 16.15 -27.95
N GLU A 291 3.55 17.04 -27.78
CA GLU A 291 2.38 17.14 -28.67
C GLU A 291 2.75 17.60 -30.07
N GLN A 292 3.63 18.59 -30.19
CA GLN A 292 4.16 19.01 -31.49
C GLN A 292 4.91 17.86 -32.15
N SER A 293 5.77 17.15 -31.41
CA SER A 293 6.53 16.02 -31.94
C SER A 293 5.60 14.88 -32.38
N LEU A 294 4.55 14.56 -31.61
CA LEU A 294 3.55 13.57 -32.01
C LEU A 294 2.85 13.95 -33.32
N LYS A 295 2.47 15.22 -33.48
CA LYS A 295 1.87 15.74 -34.72
C LYS A 295 2.83 15.66 -35.91
N ASP A 296 4.10 15.97 -35.69
CA ASP A 296 5.14 15.85 -36.71
C ASP A 296 5.37 14.38 -37.08
N LEU A 297 5.45 13.47 -36.10
CA LEU A 297 5.59 12.03 -36.34
C LEU A 297 4.37 11.47 -37.08
N ASP A 298 3.14 11.89 -36.75
CA ASP A 298 1.93 11.46 -37.46
C ASP A 298 1.96 11.91 -38.93
N SER A 299 2.37 13.15 -39.18
CA SER A 299 2.53 13.68 -40.54
C SER A 299 3.60 12.91 -41.30
N PHE A 300 4.72 12.59 -40.65
CA PHE A 300 5.78 11.77 -41.24
C PHE A 300 5.33 10.33 -41.51
N ILE A 301 4.56 9.73 -40.60
CA ILE A 301 3.98 8.38 -40.76
C ILE A 301 3.09 8.32 -41.99
N LEU A 302 2.30 9.37 -42.29
CA LEU A 302 1.50 9.43 -43.52
C LEU A 302 2.39 9.32 -44.77
N GLU A 303 3.53 10.02 -44.81
CA GLU A 303 4.48 9.93 -45.92
C GLU A 303 5.18 8.56 -45.97
N LYS A 304 5.61 8.03 -44.82
CA LYS A 304 6.16 6.66 -44.71
C LYS A 304 5.15 5.62 -45.19
N ASN A 305 3.87 5.76 -44.87
CA ASN A 305 2.81 4.80 -45.22
C ASN A 305 2.63 4.65 -46.74
N LYS A 306 2.91 5.70 -47.53
CA LYS A 306 2.86 5.61 -49.00
C LYS A 306 3.85 4.59 -49.54
N VAL A 307 5.00 4.42 -48.87
CA VAL A 307 6.07 3.50 -49.29
C VAL A 307 6.22 2.26 -48.40
N ARG A 308 5.52 2.21 -47.27
CA ARG A 308 5.70 1.22 -46.19
C ARG A 308 5.63 -0.21 -46.69
N SER A 309 4.60 -0.58 -47.45
CA SER A 309 4.41 -1.95 -47.94
C SER A 309 5.60 -2.43 -48.78
N ILE A 310 6.13 -1.58 -49.66
CA ILE A 310 7.30 -1.91 -50.48
C ILE A 310 8.55 -2.02 -49.62
N PHE A 311 8.76 -1.07 -48.71
CA PHE A 311 9.91 -1.08 -47.81
C PHE A 311 9.90 -2.32 -46.91
N GLU A 312 8.78 -2.63 -46.27
CA GLU A 312 8.61 -3.81 -45.43
C GLU A 312 8.79 -5.11 -46.21
N ASN A 313 8.32 -5.18 -47.46
CA ASN A 313 8.60 -6.33 -48.34
C ASN A 313 10.12 -6.49 -48.58
N MET A 314 10.82 -5.41 -48.90
CA MET A 314 12.29 -5.45 -49.07
C MET A 314 13.02 -5.82 -47.78
N MET A 315 12.58 -5.29 -46.63
CA MET A 315 13.14 -5.63 -45.31
C MET A 315 12.89 -7.10 -44.96
N ASN A 316 11.70 -7.64 -45.27
CA ASN A 316 11.37 -9.04 -45.02
C ASN A 316 12.20 -9.98 -45.90
N LEU A 317 12.40 -9.64 -47.18
CA LEU A 317 13.32 -10.38 -48.05
C LEU A 317 14.76 -10.30 -47.53
N ALA A 318 15.22 -9.11 -47.10
CA ALA A 318 16.55 -8.94 -46.52
C ALA A 318 16.74 -9.76 -45.25
N LYS A 319 15.71 -9.88 -44.41
CA LYS A 319 15.74 -10.70 -43.20
C LYS A 319 15.93 -12.19 -43.50
N GLN A 320 15.40 -12.67 -44.63
CA GLN A 320 15.55 -14.06 -45.09
C GLN A 320 16.94 -14.36 -45.67
N ILE A 321 17.74 -13.34 -45.98
CA ILE A 321 19.12 -13.49 -46.43
C ILE A 321 20.00 -13.91 -45.24
N PRO A 322 20.80 -15.00 -45.38
CA PRO A 322 21.83 -15.36 -44.40
C PRO A 322 22.85 -14.21 -44.20
N GLY A 323 23.06 -13.80 -42.95
CA GLY A 323 23.93 -12.68 -42.55
C GLY A 323 23.50 -12.09 -41.21
N SER A 324 24.36 -11.27 -40.58
CA SER A 324 24.05 -10.73 -39.24
C SER A 324 23.00 -9.61 -39.27
N GLU A 325 22.26 -9.48 -38.16
CA GLU A 325 21.28 -8.41 -37.95
C GLU A 325 21.96 -7.16 -37.37
N PRO A 326 21.59 -5.94 -37.79
CA PRO A 326 22.04 -4.71 -37.15
C PRO A 326 21.49 -4.62 -35.71
N ARG A 327 22.25 -3.99 -34.81
CA ARG A 327 21.86 -3.87 -33.39
C ARG A 327 20.75 -2.85 -33.16
N ASP A 328 20.80 -1.75 -33.88
CA ASP A 328 19.89 -0.60 -33.78
C ASP A 328 19.82 0.14 -35.13
N ALA A 329 19.04 1.22 -35.19
CA ALA A 329 18.90 2.01 -36.42
C ALA A 329 20.22 2.71 -36.84
N ASP A 330 21.06 3.12 -35.89
CA ASP A 330 22.34 3.77 -36.20
C ASP A 330 23.32 2.77 -36.84
N ASP A 331 23.39 1.55 -36.30
CA ASP A 331 24.15 0.44 -36.88
C ASP A 331 23.57 0.04 -38.25
N MET A 332 22.24 0.03 -38.40
CA MET A 332 21.61 -0.27 -39.70
C MET A 332 21.93 0.77 -40.77
N ILE A 333 22.08 2.04 -40.40
CA ILE A 333 22.44 3.10 -41.35
C ILE A 333 23.93 3.04 -41.71
N LYS A 334 24.82 2.81 -40.73
CA LYS A 334 26.28 2.79 -40.93
C LYS A 334 26.77 1.50 -41.57
N ASN A 335 26.25 0.36 -41.12
CA ASN A 335 26.64 -0.99 -41.52
C ASN A 335 25.39 -1.81 -41.87
N PRO A 336 24.70 -1.53 -42.99
CA PRO A 336 23.43 -2.17 -43.32
C PRO A 336 23.54 -3.66 -43.67
N ARG A 337 24.72 -4.16 -44.07
CA ARG A 337 24.97 -5.59 -44.39
C ARG A 337 23.94 -6.11 -45.42
N LYS A 338 23.12 -7.10 -45.06
CA LYS A 338 22.02 -7.63 -45.90
C LYS A 338 20.89 -6.63 -46.20
N TYR A 339 20.80 -5.53 -45.46
CA TYR A 339 19.84 -4.44 -45.67
C TYR A 339 20.39 -3.30 -46.54
N THR A 340 21.54 -3.49 -47.21
CA THR A 340 22.21 -2.42 -47.98
C THR A 340 21.29 -1.80 -49.03
N ILE A 341 20.56 -2.60 -49.81
CA ILE A 341 19.64 -2.10 -50.84
C ILE A 341 18.43 -1.34 -50.26
N PRO A 342 17.67 -1.87 -49.28
CA PRO A 342 16.55 -1.12 -48.71
C PRO A 342 17.01 0.16 -47.98
N VAL A 343 18.15 0.13 -47.29
CA VAL A 343 18.71 1.34 -46.65
C VAL A 343 19.17 2.36 -47.70
N PHE A 344 19.81 1.90 -48.78
CA PHE A 344 20.18 2.77 -49.90
C PHE A 344 18.96 3.40 -50.59
N LEU A 345 17.87 2.66 -50.76
CA LEU A 345 16.62 3.18 -51.32
C LEU A 345 16.09 4.37 -50.52
N VAL A 346 16.05 4.23 -49.20
CA VAL A 346 15.63 5.30 -48.28
C VAL A 346 16.65 6.45 -48.30
N SER A 347 17.94 6.13 -48.30
CA SER A 347 19.02 7.12 -48.41
C SER A 347 18.90 7.96 -49.68
N GLN A 348 18.62 7.34 -50.83
CA GLN A 348 18.43 8.04 -52.10
C GLN A 348 17.24 8.99 -52.03
N ALA A 349 16.12 8.51 -51.49
CA ALA A 349 14.92 9.32 -51.35
C ALA A 349 15.14 10.56 -50.48
N PHE A 350 15.97 10.44 -49.43
CA PHE A 350 16.33 11.56 -48.54
C PHE A 350 17.69 12.22 -48.88
N LYS A 351 18.26 11.98 -50.06
CA LYS A 351 19.54 12.57 -50.51
C LYS A 351 20.70 12.38 -49.50
N GLY A 352 20.73 11.25 -48.79
CA GLY A 352 21.76 10.91 -47.81
C GLY A 352 21.59 11.54 -46.43
N ASN A 353 20.45 12.16 -46.11
CA ASN A 353 20.24 12.76 -44.79
C ASN A 353 20.07 11.68 -43.71
N LEU A 354 21.10 11.50 -42.88
CA LEU A 354 21.14 10.49 -41.82
C LEU A 354 20.05 10.68 -40.76
N LYS A 355 19.71 11.92 -40.38
CA LYS A 355 18.62 12.19 -39.41
C LYS A 355 17.29 11.73 -39.97
N MET A 356 16.99 12.04 -41.23
CA MET A 356 15.74 11.64 -41.89
C MET A 356 15.65 10.12 -42.08
N MET A 357 16.78 9.47 -42.40
CA MET A 357 16.85 8.01 -42.46
C MET A 357 16.56 7.38 -41.09
N LYS A 358 17.17 7.90 -40.01
CA LYS A 358 16.91 7.42 -38.65
C LYS A 358 15.45 7.60 -38.27
N LEU A 359 14.88 8.78 -38.53
CA LEU A 359 13.45 9.04 -38.32
C LEU A 359 12.59 8.04 -39.10
N PHE A 360 12.88 7.77 -40.36
CA PHE A 360 12.12 6.80 -41.16
C PHE A 360 12.06 5.40 -40.53
N LEU A 361 13.19 4.95 -40.00
CA LEU A 361 13.32 3.65 -39.37
C LEU A 361 12.62 3.59 -38.00
N GLU A 362 12.69 4.65 -37.21
CA GLU A 362 12.26 4.66 -35.81
C GLU A 362 10.93 5.39 -35.53
N VAL A 363 10.30 6.04 -36.52
CA VAL A 363 9.12 6.90 -36.32
C VAL A 363 7.98 6.22 -35.53
N ASP A 364 7.71 4.95 -35.80
CA ASP A 364 6.63 4.21 -35.11
C ASP A 364 7.01 3.92 -33.65
N VAL A 365 8.29 3.63 -33.39
CA VAL A 365 8.83 3.42 -32.04
C VAL A 365 8.78 4.73 -31.26
N PHE A 366 9.23 5.83 -31.85
CA PHE A 366 9.18 7.15 -31.22
C PHE A 366 7.76 7.60 -30.94
N LYS A 367 6.79 7.33 -31.82
CA LYS A 367 5.39 7.66 -31.57
C LYS A 367 4.87 6.96 -30.32
N ASN A 368 5.09 5.64 -30.20
CA ASN A 368 4.63 4.88 -29.05
C ASN A 368 5.32 5.33 -27.74
N GLN A 369 6.63 5.56 -27.80
CA GLN A 369 7.39 6.07 -26.65
C GLN A 369 6.96 7.49 -26.26
N LEU A 370 6.67 8.38 -27.22
CA LEU A 370 6.15 9.71 -26.94
C LEU A 370 4.72 9.68 -26.37
N LEU A 371 3.86 8.75 -26.79
CA LEU A 371 2.54 8.58 -26.17
C LEU A 371 2.67 8.18 -24.69
N ALA A 372 3.59 7.26 -24.36
CA ALA A 372 3.90 6.91 -22.98
C ALA A 372 4.48 8.11 -22.21
N ALA A 373 5.41 8.86 -22.82
CA ALA A 373 5.97 10.07 -22.24
C ALA A 373 4.92 11.17 -22.02
N LYS A 374 3.95 11.34 -22.93
CA LYS A 374 2.82 12.26 -22.80
C LYS A 374 1.99 11.94 -21.56
N ASN A 375 1.65 10.66 -21.38
CA ASN A 375 0.90 10.21 -20.20
C ASN A 375 1.69 10.49 -18.91
N LYS A 376 3.01 10.25 -18.91
CA LYS A 376 3.88 10.58 -17.77
C LYS A 376 3.95 12.08 -17.51
N LEU A 377 4.04 12.93 -18.53
CA LEU A 377 4.04 14.39 -18.40
C LEU A 377 2.71 14.93 -17.87
N LEU A 378 1.57 14.40 -18.34
CA LEU A 378 0.25 14.72 -17.79
C LEU A 378 0.15 14.34 -16.31
N ALA A 379 0.67 13.17 -15.93
CA ALA A 379 0.75 12.75 -14.54
C ALA A 379 1.64 13.67 -13.70
N LEU A 380 2.84 14.03 -14.19
CA LEU A 380 3.74 15.00 -13.56
C LEU A 380 3.09 16.38 -13.36
N LYS A 381 2.25 16.82 -14.30
CA LYS A 381 1.48 18.07 -14.18
C LYS A 381 0.34 17.98 -13.16
N SER A 382 -0.35 16.85 -13.10
CA SER A 382 -1.53 16.64 -12.24
C SER A 382 -1.20 16.36 -10.77
N VAL A 383 -0.11 15.64 -10.50
CA VAL A 383 0.29 15.25 -9.15
C VAL A 383 1.20 16.33 -8.56
N LYS A 384 0.78 16.90 -7.43
CA LYS A 384 1.56 17.94 -6.74
C LYS A 384 2.95 17.42 -6.37
N GLU A 385 3.95 18.28 -6.53
CA GLU A 385 5.32 17.97 -6.11
C GLU A 385 5.38 17.60 -4.62
N ASN A 386 6.29 16.67 -4.30
CA ASN A 386 6.50 16.14 -2.96
C ASN A 386 5.26 15.45 -2.39
N PHE A 387 4.37 14.93 -3.24
CA PHE A 387 3.16 14.23 -2.82
C PHE A 387 3.44 13.15 -1.78
N PHE A 388 4.37 12.22 -2.05
CA PHE A 388 4.68 11.14 -1.10
C PHE A 388 5.30 11.65 0.19
N LYS A 389 6.14 12.69 0.13
CA LYS A 389 6.73 13.32 1.32
C LYS A 389 5.65 13.96 2.20
N LYS A 390 4.70 14.68 1.61
CA LYS A 390 3.54 15.27 2.30
C LYS A 390 2.62 14.19 2.88
N LEU A 391 2.39 13.12 2.13
CA LEU A 391 1.57 11.99 2.57
C LEU A 391 2.20 11.28 3.77
N ASN A 392 3.51 11.00 3.71
CA ASN A 392 4.27 10.43 4.83
C ASN A 392 4.22 11.32 6.08
N LYS A 393 4.33 12.64 5.90
CA LYS A 393 4.18 13.59 7.01
C LYS A 393 2.79 13.49 7.66
N LYS A 394 1.72 13.51 6.86
CA LYS A 394 0.34 13.34 7.34
C LYS A 394 0.12 12.01 8.06
N PHE A 395 0.71 10.91 7.57
CA PHE A 395 0.67 9.62 8.27
C PHE A 395 1.36 9.69 9.64
N SER A 396 2.51 10.36 9.73
CA SER A 396 3.21 10.56 11.01
C SER A 396 2.37 11.38 11.98
N GLU A 397 1.83 12.52 11.52
CA GLU A 397 0.98 13.41 12.32
C GLU A 397 -0.28 12.67 12.84
N LEU A 398 -0.90 11.82 12.01
CA LEU A 398 -2.03 10.98 12.44
C LEU A 398 -1.60 9.93 13.48
N ASN A 399 -0.46 9.27 13.29
CA ASN A 399 0.06 8.30 14.26
C ASN A 399 0.37 8.95 15.62
N ASP A 400 0.92 10.15 15.61
CA ASP A 400 1.19 10.93 16.82
C ASP A 400 -0.12 11.28 17.53
N THR A 401 -1.14 11.69 16.78
CA THR A 401 -2.49 11.96 17.30
C THR A 401 -3.10 10.70 17.92
N ILE A 402 -3.05 9.56 17.24
CA ILE A 402 -3.53 8.26 17.75
C ILE A 402 -2.78 7.87 19.04
N SER A 403 -1.48 8.11 19.10
CA SER A 403 -0.66 7.82 20.28
C SER A 403 -1.05 8.70 21.48
N ALA A 404 -1.42 9.96 21.23
CA ALA A 404 -1.94 10.86 22.25
C ALA A 404 -3.33 10.43 22.75
N LEU A 405 -4.20 9.93 21.86
CA LEU A 405 -5.54 9.42 22.21
C LEU A 405 -5.46 8.28 23.24
N VAL A 406 -4.45 7.40 23.15
CA VAL A 406 -4.24 6.31 24.14
C VAL A 406 -4.08 6.88 25.55
N LYS A 407 -3.29 7.96 25.69
CA LYS A 407 -3.04 8.60 27.00
C LYS A 407 -4.28 9.31 27.51
N LYS A 408 -4.95 10.09 26.66
CA LYS A 408 -6.17 10.83 27.05
C LYS A 408 -7.33 9.89 27.42
N LYS A 409 -7.50 8.79 26.69
CA LYS A 409 -8.45 7.71 27.03
C LYS A 409 -8.22 7.21 28.46
N LYS A 410 -6.98 6.81 28.80
CA LYS A 410 -6.64 6.33 30.14
C LYS A 410 -6.89 7.39 31.23
N THR A 411 -6.59 8.65 30.94
CA THR A 411 -6.89 9.76 31.86
C THR A 411 -8.38 9.89 32.11
N PHE A 412 -9.21 9.86 31.06
CA PHE A 412 -10.66 9.92 31.19
C PHE A 412 -11.21 8.74 32.01
N GLU A 413 -10.81 7.50 31.68
CA GLU A 413 -11.22 6.30 32.43
C GLU A 413 -10.86 6.44 33.93
N LYS A 414 -9.63 6.89 34.23
CA LYS A 414 -9.20 7.13 35.61
C LYS A 414 -10.03 8.21 36.32
N VAL A 415 -10.40 9.29 35.63
CA VAL A 415 -11.23 10.36 36.21
C VAL A 415 -12.64 9.84 36.53
N VAL A 416 -13.22 9.01 35.67
CA VAL A 416 -14.51 8.35 35.92
C VAL A 416 -14.44 7.39 37.11
N ASP A 417 -13.38 6.57 37.21
CA ASP A 417 -13.19 5.66 38.33
C ASP A 417 -12.94 6.40 39.66
N ASP A 418 -12.10 7.44 39.64
CA ASP A 418 -11.82 8.27 40.83
C ASP A 418 -13.09 8.93 41.36
N TYR A 419 -14.04 9.30 40.48
CA TYR A 419 -15.34 9.83 40.87
C TYR A 419 -16.17 8.81 41.64
N ILE A 420 -16.22 7.56 41.17
CA ILE A 420 -16.92 6.45 41.85
C ILE A 420 -16.30 6.21 43.23
N VAL A 421 -14.97 6.11 43.32
CA VAL A 421 -14.26 5.75 44.56
C VAL A 421 -14.34 6.87 45.61
N LYS A 422 -14.17 8.13 45.21
CA LYS A 422 -14.09 9.26 46.17
C LYS A 422 -15.45 9.73 46.66
N LYS A 423 -16.56 9.27 46.07
CA LYS A 423 -17.95 9.60 46.47
C LYS A 423 -18.19 11.10 46.64
N LYS A 424 -17.48 11.94 45.89
CA LYS A 424 -17.44 13.39 46.10
C LYS A 424 -18.73 14.07 45.60
N LYS A 425 -19.14 15.12 46.33
CA LYS A 425 -20.27 16.03 46.03
C LYS A 425 -20.10 16.65 44.63
N GLN A 426 -20.82 16.13 43.62
CA GLN A 426 -20.93 16.68 42.26
C GLN A 426 -19.59 16.77 41.47
N ASP A 427 -19.66 16.73 40.13
CA ASP A 427 -18.56 17.17 39.25
C ASP A 427 -18.48 18.71 39.28
N THR A 428 -18.32 19.30 40.48
CA THR A 428 -18.36 20.77 40.70
C THR A 428 -17.34 21.53 39.88
N ASP A 429 -16.27 20.84 39.48
CA ASP A 429 -15.12 21.42 38.79
C ASP A 429 -15.20 21.19 37.26
N GLY A 430 -16.23 20.47 36.78
CA GLY A 430 -16.42 20.12 35.37
C GLY A 430 -15.32 19.25 34.78
N THR A 431 -14.62 18.45 35.61
CA THR A 431 -13.42 17.71 35.21
C THR A 431 -13.78 16.50 34.35
N ILE A 432 -14.87 15.79 34.65
CA ILE A 432 -15.37 14.71 33.78
C ILE A 432 -15.80 15.31 32.45
N LYS A 433 -16.60 16.40 32.49
CA LYS A 433 -17.07 17.10 31.28
C LYS A 433 -15.93 17.58 30.39
N LYS A 434 -14.90 18.22 30.97
CA LYS A 434 -13.74 18.73 30.22
C LYS A 434 -12.97 17.60 29.53
N ASN A 435 -12.65 16.52 30.24
CA ASN A 435 -11.92 15.38 29.66
C ASN A 435 -12.77 14.66 28.60
N PHE A 436 -14.09 14.57 28.81
CA PHE A 436 -15.03 14.03 27.83
C PHE A 436 -15.03 14.84 26.53
N GLU A 437 -15.26 16.16 26.60
CA GLU A 437 -15.33 17.05 25.43
C GLU A 437 -13.99 17.08 24.68
N GLU A 438 -12.88 17.17 25.40
CA GLU A 438 -11.53 17.16 24.82
C GLU A 438 -11.24 15.85 24.07
N LEU A 439 -11.54 14.70 24.68
CA LEU A 439 -11.35 13.40 24.04
C LEU A 439 -12.28 13.19 22.84
N GLN A 440 -13.54 13.64 22.92
CA GLN A 440 -14.48 13.58 21.79
C GLN A 440 -14.00 14.38 20.58
N LYS A 441 -13.44 15.58 20.83
CA LYS A 441 -12.90 16.45 19.80
C LYS A 441 -11.68 15.80 19.13
N ASP A 442 -10.72 15.33 19.92
CA ASP A 442 -9.50 14.73 19.36
C ASP A 442 -9.79 13.46 18.54
N ILE A 443 -10.78 12.65 18.95
CA ILE A 443 -11.23 11.49 18.17
C ILE A 443 -11.82 11.92 16.83
N ALA A 444 -12.61 13.01 16.81
CA ALA A 444 -13.16 13.57 15.58
C ALA A 444 -12.07 14.13 14.66
N ASP A 445 -11.10 14.85 15.21
CA ASP A 445 -9.96 15.43 14.48
C ASP A 445 -9.09 14.31 13.85
N ALA A 446 -8.87 13.21 14.57
CA ALA A 446 -8.17 12.02 14.05
C ALA A 446 -8.94 11.37 12.89
N ALA A 447 -10.26 11.21 13.02
CA ALA A 447 -11.12 10.65 11.96
C ALA A 447 -11.13 11.53 10.71
N GLN A 448 -11.22 12.86 10.87
CA GLN A 448 -11.15 13.81 9.75
C GLN A 448 -9.79 13.79 9.06
N SER A 449 -8.70 13.70 9.83
CA SER A 449 -7.32 13.59 9.30
C SER A 449 -7.13 12.30 8.49
N TYR A 450 -7.68 11.18 8.96
CA TYR A 450 -7.73 9.94 8.19
C TYR A 450 -8.55 10.07 6.91
N GLY A 451 -9.75 10.65 6.96
CA GLY A 451 -10.55 10.92 5.76
C GLY A 451 -9.81 11.78 4.73
N THR A 452 -9.01 12.75 5.19
CA THR A 452 -8.16 13.59 4.34
C THR A 452 -7.02 12.79 3.69
N LEU A 453 -6.42 11.83 4.40
CA LEU A 453 -5.42 10.91 3.84
C LEU A 453 -6.02 10.03 2.74
N VAL A 454 -7.18 9.41 3.02
CA VAL A 454 -7.89 8.56 2.05
C VAL A 454 -8.21 9.35 0.79
N LYS A 455 -8.80 10.55 0.93
CA LYS A 455 -9.12 11.42 -0.20
C LYS A 455 -7.87 11.81 -1.01
N SER A 456 -6.77 12.17 -0.34
CA SER A 456 -5.51 12.52 -1.01
C SER A 456 -4.95 11.37 -1.87
N ILE A 457 -5.15 10.12 -1.45
CA ILE A 457 -4.74 8.91 -2.19
C ILE A 457 -5.69 8.62 -3.35
N GLN A 458 -7.00 8.77 -3.14
CA GLN A 458 -8.03 8.54 -4.17
C GLN A 458 -7.92 9.54 -5.34
N GLU A 459 -7.62 10.81 -5.06
CA GLU A 459 -7.48 11.87 -6.07
C GLU A 459 -6.41 11.56 -7.13
N VAL A 460 -5.43 10.70 -6.83
CA VAL A 460 -4.31 10.36 -7.72
C VAL A 460 -4.33 8.90 -8.20
N GLN A 461 -5.40 8.15 -7.89
CA GLN A 461 -5.46 6.71 -8.17
C GLN A 461 -5.60 6.36 -9.66
N SER A 462 -6.01 7.31 -10.49
CA SER A 462 -6.12 7.13 -11.95
C SER A 462 -4.80 7.22 -12.71
N VAL A 463 -3.69 7.60 -12.04
CA VAL A 463 -2.37 7.68 -12.66
C VAL A 463 -1.83 6.27 -12.95
N GLN A 464 -1.58 5.97 -14.23
CA GLN A 464 -1.19 4.63 -14.71
C GLN A 464 0.33 4.38 -14.78
N ASP A 465 1.16 5.29 -14.27
CA ASP A 465 2.61 5.08 -14.23
C ASP A 465 2.97 3.96 -13.26
N SER A 466 3.75 2.98 -13.73
CA SER A 466 4.00 1.74 -12.98
C SER A 466 4.80 1.94 -11.69
N GLU A 467 5.78 2.85 -11.68
CA GLU A 467 6.59 3.15 -10.50
C GLU A 467 5.74 3.91 -9.47
N PHE A 468 5.00 4.92 -9.92
CA PHE A 468 4.08 5.68 -9.08
C PHE A 468 2.98 4.79 -8.48
N SER A 469 2.35 3.95 -9.29
CA SER A 469 1.28 3.04 -8.86
C SER A 469 1.77 2.07 -7.80
N THR A 470 2.99 1.55 -7.97
CA THR A 470 3.63 0.65 -6.98
C THR A 470 3.88 1.39 -5.66
N ALA A 471 4.40 2.61 -5.72
CA ALA A 471 4.62 3.44 -4.53
C ALA A 471 3.30 3.81 -3.83
N LEU A 472 2.27 4.19 -4.58
CA LEU A 472 0.94 4.50 -4.06
C LEU A 472 0.28 3.28 -3.40
N ALA A 473 0.39 2.10 -4.00
CA ALA A 473 -0.09 0.85 -3.42
C ALA A 473 0.61 0.54 -2.07
N GLY A 474 1.91 0.84 -1.96
CA GLY A 474 2.64 0.78 -0.70
C GLY A 474 2.04 1.68 0.38
N GLN A 475 1.59 2.89 0.02
CA GLN A 475 0.92 3.81 0.93
C GLN A 475 -0.51 3.35 1.29
N GLN A 476 -1.25 2.83 0.32
CA GLN A 476 -2.60 2.29 0.55
C GLN A 476 -2.62 1.16 1.57
N LYS A 477 -1.61 0.27 1.58
CA LYS A 477 -1.47 -0.81 2.57
C LYS A 477 -1.39 -0.32 4.02
N ARG A 478 -1.06 0.95 4.26
CA ARG A 478 -0.99 1.56 5.60
C ARG A 478 -2.34 2.03 6.12
N LEU A 479 -3.34 2.20 5.26
CA LEU A 479 -4.67 2.71 5.64
C LEU A 479 -5.49 1.72 6.49
N PRO A 480 -5.63 0.42 6.13
CA PRO A 480 -6.54 -0.47 6.85
C PRO A 480 -6.24 -0.65 8.36
N PRO A 481 -4.97 -0.74 8.81
CA PRO A 481 -4.67 -0.78 10.24
C PRO A 481 -5.10 0.50 10.98
N LEU A 482 -4.95 1.67 10.34
CA LEU A 482 -5.36 2.95 10.90
C LEU A 482 -6.88 3.09 10.95
N GLU A 483 -7.56 2.63 9.89
CA GLU A 483 -9.01 2.59 9.84
C GLU A 483 -9.59 1.82 11.03
N LYS A 484 -9.10 0.60 11.25
CA LYS A 484 -9.53 -0.25 12.37
C LYS A 484 -9.29 0.44 13.71
N THR A 485 -8.16 1.11 13.87
CA THR A 485 -7.81 1.83 15.11
C THR A 485 -8.75 3.00 15.35
N ILE A 486 -9.02 3.82 14.32
CA ILE A 486 -9.90 4.98 14.40
C ILE A 486 -11.35 4.57 14.62
N GLN A 487 -11.84 3.55 13.92
CA GLN A 487 -13.17 2.97 14.16
C GLN A 487 -13.32 2.49 15.61
N GLY A 488 -12.27 1.90 16.19
CA GLY A 488 -12.25 1.53 17.61
C GLY A 488 -12.40 2.75 18.54
N TYR A 489 -11.75 3.88 18.23
CA TYR A 489 -11.92 5.12 19.00
C TYR A 489 -13.28 5.78 18.79
N ILE A 490 -13.84 5.73 17.58
CA ILE A 490 -15.21 6.22 17.32
C ILE A 490 -16.23 5.42 18.13
N ALA A 491 -16.14 4.08 18.10
CA ALA A 491 -17.01 3.23 18.91
C ALA A 491 -16.86 3.51 20.42
N TYR A 492 -15.62 3.77 20.89
CA TYR A 492 -15.38 4.19 22.26
C TYR A 492 -16.05 5.54 22.57
N LYS A 493 -15.94 6.53 21.67
CA LYS A 493 -16.59 7.84 21.79
C LYS A 493 -18.09 7.72 21.99
N ASP A 494 -18.74 6.86 21.20
CA ASP A 494 -20.19 6.63 21.28
C ASP A 494 -20.60 5.96 22.60
N GLY A 495 -19.71 5.18 23.21
CA GLY A 495 -19.92 4.55 24.52
C GLY A 495 -19.64 5.45 25.73
N MET A 496 -18.87 6.54 25.59
CA MET A 496 -18.43 7.35 26.72
C MET A 496 -19.58 7.97 27.52
N ALA A 497 -20.65 8.42 26.86
CA ALA A 497 -21.80 9.03 27.53
C ALA A 497 -22.46 8.06 28.53
N LYS A 498 -22.61 6.79 28.11
CA LYS A 498 -23.15 5.73 28.95
C LYS A 498 -22.21 5.38 30.11
N MET A 499 -20.90 5.48 29.93
CA MET A 499 -19.92 5.26 31.02
C MET A 499 -20.07 6.32 32.11
N VAL A 500 -20.23 7.60 31.72
CA VAL A 500 -20.46 8.71 32.67
C VAL A 500 -21.81 8.53 33.38
N GLU A 501 -22.88 8.25 32.64
CA GLU A 501 -24.21 8.00 33.19
C GLU A 501 -24.21 6.82 34.17
N SER A 502 -23.56 5.72 33.82
CA SER A 502 -23.44 4.55 34.70
C SER A 502 -22.65 4.84 35.97
N ALA A 503 -21.61 5.68 35.89
CA ALA A 503 -20.84 6.10 37.06
C ALA A 503 -21.69 6.97 38.00
N TYR A 504 -22.47 7.91 37.45
CA TYR A 504 -23.42 8.71 38.23
C TYR A 504 -24.50 7.85 38.89
N GLN A 505 -25.08 6.90 38.16
CA GLN A 505 -26.10 6.01 38.71
C GLN A 505 -25.55 5.15 39.86
N LYS A 506 -24.36 4.57 39.72
CA LYS A 506 -23.73 3.78 40.80
C LYS A 506 -23.53 4.58 42.08
N VAL A 507 -23.05 5.83 41.98
CA VAL A 507 -22.88 6.70 43.14
C VAL A 507 -24.23 6.99 43.81
N GLN A 508 -25.28 7.20 43.02
CA GLN A 508 -26.63 7.44 43.54
C GLN A 508 -27.21 6.19 44.22
N ASP A 509 -27.06 5.01 43.63
CA ASP A 509 -27.53 3.74 44.18
C ASP A 509 -26.85 3.44 45.53
N GLU A 510 -25.54 3.67 45.66
CA GLU A 510 -24.83 3.51 46.92
C GLU A 510 -25.31 4.48 48.01
N LYS A 511 -25.59 5.74 47.66
CA LYS A 511 -26.18 6.71 48.60
C LYS A 511 -27.55 6.23 49.09
N ASN A 512 -28.41 5.77 48.18
CA ASN A 512 -29.74 5.25 48.50
C ASN A 512 -29.65 4.01 49.40
N ALA A 513 -28.73 3.09 49.13
CA ALA A 513 -28.54 1.87 49.93
C ALA A 513 -28.09 2.19 51.37
N ASN A 514 -27.21 3.17 51.56
CA ASN A 514 -26.79 3.61 52.89
C ASN A 514 -27.94 4.31 53.65
N LEU A 515 -28.74 5.15 52.96
CA LEU A 515 -29.91 5.77 53.58
C LEU A 515 -30.93 4.71 54.03
N ALA A 516 -31.19 3.69 53.21
CA ALA A 516 -32.14 2.62 53.55
C ALA A 516 -31.75 1.88 54.83
N LYS A 517 -30.45 1.64 55.06
CA LYS A 517 -29.96 1.04 56.32
C LYS A 517 -30.22 1.94 57.52
N VAL A 518 -29.90 3.23 57.41
CA VAL A 518 -30.15 4.21 58.48
C VAL A 518 -31.65 4.33 58.77
N VAL A 519 -32.49 4.37 57.74
CA VAL A 519 -33.96 4.41 57.89
C VAL A 519 -34.46 3.20 58.67
N GLN A 520 -33.97 1.99 58.33
CA GLN A 520 -34.38 0.76 59.01
C GLN A 520 -33.95 0.76 60.48
N GLU A 521 -32.69 1.09 60.77
CA GLU A 521 -32.17 1.13 62.15
C GLU A 521 -32.97 2.10 63.04
N VAL A 522 -33.27 3.30 62.53
CA VAL A 522 -34.07 4.29 63.27
C VAL A 522 -35.50 3.82 63.47
N GLN A 523 -36.12 3.24 62.45
CA GLN A 523 -37.49 2.74 62.56
C GLN A 523 -37.58 1.56 63.55
N ASP A 524 -36.55 0.72 63.62
CA ASP A 524 -36.46 -0.37 64.61
C ASP A 524 -36.42 0.19 66.02
N HIS A 525 -35.61 1.23 66.29
CA HIS A 525 -35.58 1.92 67.59
C HIS A 525 -36.94 2.57 67.95
N ILE A 526 -37.62 3.21 66.98
CA ILE A 526 -38.95 3.79 67.18
C ILE A 526 -39.99 2.71 67.49
N ASN A 527 -39.98 1.60 66.73
CA ASN A 527 -40.92 0.49 66.92
C ASN A 527 -40.72 -0.20 68.28
N GLU A 528 -39.46 -0.40 68.67
CA GLU A 528 -39.13 -0.97 69.98
C GLU A 528 -39.58 -0.04 71.12
N THR A 529 -39.39 1.28 70.96
CA THR A 529 -39.89 2.28 71.91
C THR A 529 -41.41 2.21 72.05
N ASN A 530 -42.13 2.25 70.92
CA ASN A 530 -43.59 2.14 70.89
C ASN A 530 -44.10 0.84 71.52
N THR A 531 -43.41 -0.28 71.31
CA THR A 531 -43.76 -1.58 71.92
C THR A 531 -43.69 -1.53 73.46
N LEU A 532 -42.73 -0.79 74.02
CA LEU A 532 -42.60 -0.61 75.46
C LEU A 532 -43.56 0.44 76.02
N LEU A 533 -43.83 1.51 75.28
CA LEU A 533 -44.67 2.62 75.73
C LEU A 533 -46.18 2.33 75.59
N ASN A 534 -46.63 1.67 74.52
CA ASN A 534 -48.06 1.47 74.25
C ASN A 534 -48.83 0.81 75.40
N PRO A 535 -48.34 -0.27 76.04
CA PRO A 535 -48.99 -0.85 77.21
C PRO A 535 -49.07 0.12 78.39
N ILE A 536 -48.03 0.94 78.61
CA ILE A 536 -47.96 1.93 79.69
C ILE A 536 -48.97 3.07 79.43
N ILE A 537 -49.02 3.56 78.19
CA ILE A 537 -50.00 4.56 77.75
C ILE A 537 -51.43 4.02 77.94
N GLY A 538 -51.67 2.75 77.61
CA GLY A 538 -52.96 2.10 77.80
C GLY A 538 -53.43 2.12 79.27
N LEU A 539 -52.54 1.79 80.20
CA LEU A 539 -52.83 1.86 81.64
C LEU A 539 -53.13 3.30 82.10
N LEU A 540 -52.30 4.25 81.68
CA LEU A 540 -52.47 5.66 82.03
C LEU A 540 -53.76 6.26 81.46
N ASN A 541 -54.17 5.89 80.25
CA ASN A 541 -55.42 6.34 79.63
C ASN A 541 -56.65 5.76 80.36
N ASN A 542 -56.54 4.56 80.92
CA ASN A 542 -57.58 3.93 81.74
C ASN A 542 -57.54 4.38 83.22
N GLN A 543 -56.74 5.39 83.56
CA GLN A 543 -56.53 5.90 84.92
C GLN A 543 -56.06 4.82 85.92
N GLN A 544 -55.36 3.80 85.42
CA GLN A 544 -54.73 2.75 86.22
C GLN A 544 -53.25 3.08 86.48
N SER A 545 -52.70 2.57 87.59
CA SER A 545 -51.28 2.75 87.87
C SER A 545 -50.44 1.98 86.85
N ALA A 546 -49.49 2.68 86.22
CA ALA A 546 -48.51 2.10 85.30
C ALA A 546 -47.12 1.95 85.93
N ASP A 547 -46.98 2.21 87.23
CA ASP A 547 -45.69 2.31 87.93
C ASP A 547 -44.85 1.04 87.81
N GLU A 548 -45.45 -0.14 88.04
CA GLU A 548 -44.73 -1.43 88.01
C GLU A 548 -44.17 -1.71 86.60
N LEU A 549 -45.00 -1.49 85.57
CA LEU A 549 -44.62 -1.72 84.18
C LEU A 549 -43.58 -0.71 83.70
N TRP A 550 -43.68 0.55 84.14
CA TRP A 550 -42.67 1.57 83.88
C TRP A 550 -41.33 1.23 84.54
N GLN A 551 -41.32 0.88 85.83
CA GLN A 551 -40.09 0.52 86.53
C GLN A 551 -39.41 -0.71 85.89
N LYS A 552 -40.20 -1.71 85.47
CA LYS A 552 -39.70 -2.89 84.74
C LYS A 552 -39.01 -2.52 83.43
N ASN A 553 -39.54 -1.53 82.70
CA ASN A 553 -39.03 -1.13 81.38
C ASN A 553 -38.09 0.08 81.40
N PHE A 554 -37.91 0.75 82.55
CA PHE A 554 -37.27 2.07 82.67
C PHE A 554 -35.87 2.10 82.07
N GLN A 555 -35.02 1.12 82.39
CA GLN A 555 -33.66 1.05 81.86
C GLN A 555 -33.63 0.90 80.33
N ARG A 556 -34.52 0.07 79.78
CA ARG A 556 -34.59 -0.18 78.33
C ARG A 556 -35.12 1.03 77.58
N ILE A 557 -36.15 1.70 78.12
CA ILE A 557 -36.65 2.98 77.59
C ILE A 557 -35.54 4.05 77.62
N GLY A 558 -34.74 4.10 78.70
CA GLY A 558 -33.60 5.02 78.80
C GLY A 558 -32.49 4.75 77.77
N VAL A 559 -32.22 3.48 77.46
CA VAL A 559 -31.29 3.11 76.38
C VAL A 559 -31.83 3.55 75.02
N LEU A 560 -33.10 3.29 74.74
CA LEU A 560 -33.74 3.68 73.47
C LEU A 560 -33.80 5.20 73.30
N LEU A 561 -34.08 5.96 74.36
CA LEU A 561 -34.03 7.43 74.34
C LEU A 561 -32.64 7.95 73.93
N ASN A 562 -31.58 7.33 74.45
CA ASN A 562 -30.21 7.67 74.08
C ASN A 562 -29.89 7.28 72.63
N LEU A 563 -30.37 6.14 72.15
CA LEU A 563 -30.20 5.70 70.75
C LEU A 563 -30.94 6.66 69.80
N LEU A 564 -32.21 6.97 70.05
CA LEU A 564 -32.98 7.94 69.29
C LEU A 564 -32.32 9.32 69.28
N SER A 565 -31.73 9.75 70.40
CA SER A 565 -30.98 11.03 70.45
C SER A 565 -29.72 11.00 69.58
N LYS A 566 -29.01 9.86 69.54
CA LYS A 566 -27.86 9.67 68.63
C LYS A 566 -28.30 9.60 67.17
N ASP A 567 -29.37 8.88 66.88
CA ASP A 567 -29.96 8.80 65.55
C ASP A 567 -30.32 10.17 65.02
N LYS A 568 -30.94 11.00 65.87
CA LYS A 568 -31.26 12.38 65.56
C LYS A 568 -30.02 13.18 65.14
N ALA A 569 -28.96 13.12 65.95
CA ALA A 569 -27.70 13.82 65.65
C ALA A 569 -27.02 13.29 64.38
N ASN A 570 -27.09 11.97 64.14
CA ASN A 570 -26.56 11.34 62.93
C ASN A 570 -27.33 11.77 61.69
N LEU A 571 -28.67 11.85 61.76
CA LEU A 571 -29.52 12.32 60.68
C LEU A 571 -29.29 13.81 60.37
N ASP A 572 -29.12 14.65 61.39
CA ASP A 572 -28.78 16.07 61.23
C ASP A 572 -27.42 16.24 60.51
N ASN A 573 -26.41 15.46 60.91
CA ASN A 573 -25.10 15.45 60.26
C ASN A 573 -25.18 14.94 58.81
N LEU A 574 -25.91 13.86 58.56
CA LEU A 574 -26.09 13.31 57.22
C LEU A 574 -26.76 14.33 56.29
N SER A 575 -27.81 15.02 56.76
CA SER A 575 -28.50 16.08 56.01
C SER A 575 -27.55 17.20 55.57
N ALA A 576 -26.63 17.64 56.46
CA ALA A 576 -25.64 18.69 56.16
C ALA A 576 -24.61 18.27 55.09
N THR A 577 -24.38 16.95 54.94
CA THR A 577 -23.45 16.41 53.95
C THR A 577 -24.05 16.21 52.55
N LEU A 578 -25.35 16.39 52.35
CA LEU A 578 -26.03 16.18 51.06
C LEU A 578 -26.06 17.44 50.17
N GLY A 579 -25.93 17.24 48.85
CA GLY A 579 -25.90 18.30 47.84
C GLY A 579 -27.29 18.87 47.51
N ALA A 580 -27.36 19.88 46.64
CA ALA A 580 -28.63 20.46 46.21
C ALA A 580 -29.52 19.47 45.43
N ASP A 581 -28.90 18.57 44.68
CA ASP A 581 -29.59 17.61 43.80
C ASP A 581 -30.15 16.38 44.54
N ASP A 582 -29.76 16.16 45.80
CA ASP A 582 -30.20 15.03 46.64
C ASP A 582 -31.57 15.29 47.31
N VAL A 583 -32.51 15.95 46.61
CA VAL A 583 -33.79 16.47 47.16
C VAL A 583 -34.63 15.38 47.83
N THR A 584 -34.75 14.21 47.20
CA THR A 584 -35.53 13.07 47.71
C THR A 584 -34.91 12.46 48.96
N ILE A 585 -33.57 12.35 48.99
CA ILE A 585 -32.81 11.84 50.15
C ILE A 585 -32.96 12.81 51.33
N LYS A 586 -32.84 14.13 51.07
CA LYS A 586 -33.06 15.18 52.09
C LYS A 586 -34.46 15.13 52.68
N SER A 587 -35.49 15.00 51.84
CA SER A 587 -36.89 14.92 52.29
C SER A 587 -37.13 13.70 53.19
N SER A 588 -36.52 12.56 52.84
CA SER A 588 -36.60 11.33 53.64
C SER A 588 -35.92 11.49 55.00
N ILE A 589 -34.73 12.10 55.05
CA ILE A 589 -34.03 12.38 56.31
C ILE A 589 -34.83 13.34 57.19
N ILE A 590 -35.43 14.40 56.63
CA ILE A 590 -36.25 15.36 57.39
C ILE A 590 -37.46 14.68 58.02
N SER A 591 -38.16 13.82 57.26
CA SER A 591 -39.31 13.07 57.75
C SER A 591 -38.92 12.10 58.87
N LEU A 592 -37.83 11.36 58.71
CA LEU A 592 -37.33 10.42 59.71
C LEU A 592 -36.88 11.15 60.99
N ASN A 593 -36.16 12.27 60.84
CA ASN A 593 -35.71 13.11 61.97
C ASN A 593 -36.90 13.69 62.75
N SER A 594 -37.97 14.07 62.06
CA SER A 594 -39.22 14.52 62.70
C SER A 594 -39.87 13.39 63.50
N SER A 595 -39.89 12.16 62.95
CA SER A 595 -40.44 10.98 63.63
C SER A 595 -39.66 10.63 64.90
N VAL A 596 -38.32 10.67 64.84
CA VAL A 596 -37.44 10.51 66.01
C VAL A 596 -37.73 11.56 67.08
N PHE A 597 -37.85 12.82 66.67
CA PHE A 597 -38.16 13.91 67.61
C PHE A 597 -39.52 13.71 68.29
N THR A 598 -40.55 13.34 67.54
CA THR A 598 -41.87 13.04 68.08
C THR A 598 -41.83 11.90 69.10
N GLU A 599 -41.07 10.84 68.81
CA GLU A 599 -40.95 9.69 69.72
C GLU A 599 -40.19 10.04 71.02
N ILE A 600 -39.12 10.85 70.92
CA ILE A 600 -38.43 11.40 72.11
C ILE A 600 -39.40 12.21 72.97
N GLN A 601 -40.25 13.04 72.37
CA GLN A 601 -41.28 13.80 73.10
C GLN A 601 -42.31 12.87 73.74
N ALA A 602 -42.73 11.80 73.06
CA ALA A 602 -43.68 10.81 73.60
C ALA A 602 -43.13 10.11 74.85
N ILE A 603 -41.86 9.67 74.84
CA ILE A 603 -41.19 9.10 76.03
C ILE A 603 -41.27 10.08 77.21
N ASN A 604 -40.88 11.33 76.99
CA ASN A 604 -40.86 12.36 78.03
C ASN A 604 -42.26 12.64 78.58
N GLU A 605 -43.28 12.65 77.73
CA GLU A 605 -44.66 12.90 78.15
C GLU A 605 -45.23 11.72 78.96
N VAL A 606 -44.96 10.48 78.55
CA VAL A 606 -45.33 9.29 79.33
C VAL A 606 -44.66 9.32 80.71
N GLN A 607 -43.38 9.68 80.78
CA GLN A 607 -42.67 9.82 82.05
C GLN A 607 -43.36 10.84 82.98
N LYS A 608 -43.77 12.01 82.47
CA LYS A 608 -44.52 13.00 83.26
C LYS A 608 -45.85 12.44 83.76
N ARG A 609 -46.62 11.79 82.88
CA ARG A 609 -47.94 11.22 83.23
C ARG A 609 -47.86 10.18 84.35
N ILE A 610 -46.79 9.38 84.39
CA ILE A 610 -46.55 8.40 85.46
C ILE A 610 -46.31 9.11 86.79
N VAL A 611 -45.47 10.14 86.80
CA VAL A 611 -45.23 10.94 88.00
C VAL A 611 -46.55 11.56 88.49
N LEU A 612 -47.36 12.11 87.60
CA LEU A 612 -48.68 12.66 87.95
C LEU A 612 -49.63 11.60 88.51
N SER A 613 -49.72 10.43 87.89
CA SER A 613 -50.56 9.32 88.37
C SER A 613 -50.18 8.87 89.78
N LYS A 614 -48.89 8.81 90.10
CA LYS A 614 -48.41 8.45 91.44
C LYS A 614 -48.78 9.48 92.51
N ILE A 615 -48.66 10.77 92.16
CA ILE A 615 -49.05 11.87 93.05
C ILE A 615 -50.57 11.85 93.27
N TYR A 616 -51.35 11.64 92.20
CA TYR A 616 -52.80 11.50 92.27
C TYR A 616 -53.22 10.32 93.15
N GLY A 617 -52.57 9.16 93.02
CA GLY A 617 -52.83 8.01 93.91
C GLY A 617 -52.62 8.35 95.39
N THR A 618 -51.54 9.07 95.71
CA THR A 618 -51.28 9.53 97.09
C THR A 618 -52.33 10.54 97.57
N TYR A 619 -52.80 11.42 96.68
CA TYR A 619 -53.90 12.34 96.98
C TYR A 619 -55.22 11.60 97.27
N VAL A 620 -55.53 10.53 96.53
CA VAL A 620 -56.70 9.68 96.79
C VAL A 620 -56.58 9.00 98.16
N GLU A 621 -55.41 8.44 98.49
CA GLU A 621 -55.14 7.88 99.82
C GLU A 621 -55.38 8.92 100.93
N ALA A 622 -54.95 10.16 100.71
CA ALA A 622 -55.17 11.26 101.66
C ALA A 622 -56.65 11.57 101.88
N ASN A 623 -57.46 11.55 100.81
CA ASN A 623 -58.90 11.74 100.90
C ASN A 623 -59.62 10.56 101.58
N LEU A 624 -59.16 9.33 101.36
CA LEU A 624 -59.66 8.16 102.09
C LEU A 624 -59.34 8.26 103.58
N LEU A 625 -58.12 8.67 103.94
CA LEU A 625 -57.75 8.92 105.33
C LEU A 625 -58.59 10.05 105.94
N LYS A 626 -58.81 11.14 105.20
CA LYS A 626 -59.73 12.22 105.60
C LYS A 626 -61.12 11.67 105.90
N LYS A 627 -61.71 10.87 105.00
CA LYS A 627 -63.01 10.24 105.23
C LYS A 627 -62.99 9.35 106.48
N ARG A 628 -61.92 8.57 106.69
CA ARG A 628 -61.74 7.75 107.90
C ARG A 628 -61.75 8.58 109.18
N MET A 629 -61.24 9.81 109.15
CA MET A 629 -61.23 10.72 110.30
C MET A 629 -62.57 11.43 110.53
N THR A 630 -63.36 11.67 109.49
CA THR A 630 -64.55 12.55 109.57
C THR A 630 -65.90 11.84 109.43
N ALA A 631 -65.96 10.66 108.81
CA ALA A 631 -67.21 9.98 108.53
C ALA A 631 -67.95 9.58 109.81
N ASP A 632 -69.28 9.64 109.77
CA ASP A 632 -70.12 9.16 110.86
C ASP A 632 -70.03 7.64 110.98
N SER A 633 -70.23 7.12 112.19
CA SER A 633 -70.11 5.68 112.48
C SER A 633 -71.07 4.81 111.66
N LYS A 634 -72.22 5.36 111.26
CA LYS A 634 -73.22 4.70 110.42
C LYS A 634 -72.79 4.59 108.97
N ASP A 635 -72.00 5.54 108.48
CA ASP A 635 -71.59 5.64 107.08
C ASP A 635 -70.30 4.87 106.79
N ASP A 636 -69.43 4.71 107.79
CA ASP A 636 -68.22 3.91 107.66
C ASP A 636 -67.82 3.27 109.00
N GLN A 637 -67.94 1.94 109.09
CA GLN A 637 -67.54 1.15 110.26
C GLN A 637 -66.01 1.16 110.49
N LYS A 638 -65.21 1.61 109.50
CA LYS A 638 -63.77 1.80 109.64
C LYS A 638 -63.38 3.23 110.05
N SER A 639 -64.34 4.13 110.19
CA SER A 639 -64.08 5.50 110.66
C SER A 639 -63.61 5.53 112.11
N PHE A 640 -62.89 6.60 112.47
CA PHE A 640 -62.54 6.88 113.85
C PHE A 640 -63.79 7.03 114.73
N ASN A 641 -64.88 7.57 114.20
CA ASN A 641 -66.14 7.75 114.93
C ASN A 641 -66.80 6.42 115.31
N ALA A 642 -66.74 5.40 114.43
CA ALA A 642 -67.22 4.05 114.77
C ALA A 642 -66.41 3.43 115.92
N VAL A 643 -65.08 3.58 115.88
CA VAL A 643 -64.19 3.14 116.96
C VAL A 643 -64.45 3.92 118.26
N TRP A 644 -64.71 5.22 118.15
CA TRP A 644 -65.01 6.12 119.27
C TRP A 644 -66.34 5.79 119.96
N GLU A 645 -67.40 5.54 119.21
CA GLU A 645 -68.71 5.14 119.77
C GLU A 645 -68.62 3.81 120.50
N LYS A 646 -67.87 2.85 119.94
CA LYS A 646 -67.62 1.56 120.60
C LYS A 646 -66.92 1.76 121.94
N TYR A 647 -65.91 2.63 121.99
CA TYR A 647 -65.26 3.01 123.24
C TYR A 647 -66.21 3.66 124.25
N LEU A 648 -67.14 4.51 123.82
CA LEU A 648 -68.14 5.09 124.73
C LEU A 648 -69.08 4.02 125.32
N GLN A 649 -69.25 2.88 124.65
CA GLN A 649 -70.08 1.77 125.11
C GLN A 649 -69.33 0.80 126.04
N ASP A 650 -68.10 0.43 125.69
CA ASP A 650 -67.36 -0.66 126.36
C ASP A 650 -66.13 -0.22 127.16
N GLY A 651 -65.72 1.05 127.07
CA GLY A 651 -64.56 1.61 127.76
C GLY A 651 -63.20 1.15 127.23
N ASN A 652 -63.13 0.46 126.08
CA ASN A 652 -61.89 -0.11 125.55
C ASN A 652 -60.95 0.95 124.95
N THR A 653 -59.99 1.40 125.74
CA THR A 653 -59.00 2.40 125.32
C THR A 653 -57.99 1.87 124.30
N SER A 654 -57.69 0.56 124.31
CA SER A 654 -56.67 -0.04 123.43
C SER A 654 -57.03 0.06 121.95
N LEU A 655 -58.29 -0.18 121.59
CA LEU A 655 -58.76 -0.10 120.21
C LEU A 655 -58.68 1.34 119.66
N VAL A 656 -59.06 2.31 120.48
CA VAL A 656 -59.02 3.74 120.14
C VAL A 656 -57.59 4.23 119.96
N PHE A 657 -56.67 3.85 120.85
CA PHE A 657 -55.25 4.21 120.71
C PHE A 657 -54.59 3.54 119.51
N SER A 658 -54.95 2.31 119.16
CA SER A 658 -54.46 1.63 117.95
C SER A 658 -54.89 2.37 116.68
N GLU A 659 -56.17 2.74 116.60
CA GLU A 659 -56.71 3.50 115.45
C GLU A 659 -56.10 4.90 115.37
N TYR A 660 -55.97 5.59 116.51
CA TYR A 660 -55.27 6.88 116.61
C TYR A 660 -53.84 6.78 116.07
N ASN A 661 -53.06 5.78 116.52
CA ASN A 661 -51.68 5.59 116.08
C ASN A 661 -51.58 5.25 114.58
N ASP A 662 -52.48 4.42 114.05
CA ASP A 662 -52.54 4.12 112.61
C ASP A 662 -52.85 5.37 111.80
N ILE A 663 -53.85 6.16 112.21
CA ILE A 663 -54.18 7.44 111.56
C ILE A 663 -52.99 8.41 111.63
N VAL A 664 -52.30 8.52 112.77
CA VAL A 664 -51.10 9.37 112.90
C VAL A 664 -50.00 8.95 111.94
N LEU A 665 -49.70 7.64 111.87
CA LEU A 665 -48.66 7.10 111.00
C LEU A 665 -49.00 7.33 109.52
N GLN A 666 -50.23 7.01 109.10
CA GLN A 666 -50.68 7.23 107.73
C GLN A 666 -50.70 8.72 107.38
N LYS A 667 -51.19 9.58 108.28
CA LYS A 667 -51.21 11.04 108.10
C LYS A 667 -49.80 11.58 107.89
N ASN A 668 -48.85 11.24 108.78
CA ASN A 668 -47.48 11.74 108.69
C ASN A 668 -46.78 11.25 107.41
N ARG A 669 -46.97 9.98 107.03
CA ARG A 669 -46.45 9.43 105.77
C ARG A 669 -47.04 10.15 104.55
N ILE A 670 -48.37 10.19 104.45
CA ILE A 670 -49.07 10.81 103.32
C ILE A 670 -48.72 12.30 103.22
N LYS A 671 -48.71 13.03 104.35
CA LYS A 671 -48.31 14.44 104.39
C LYS A 671 -46.89 14.66 103.88
N GLY A 672 -45.94 13.81 104.31
CA GLY A 672 -44.55 13.86 103.84
C GLY A 672 -44.44 13.64 102.33
N VAL A 673 -45.10 12.59 101.82
CA VAL A 673 -45.11 12.28 100.37
C VAL A 673 -45.81 13.37 99.57
N LEU A 674 -46.95 13.88 100.03
CA LEU A 674 -47.67 14.97 99.36
C LEU A 674 -46.88 16.27 99.34
N SER A 675 -46.12 16.58 100.40
CA SER A 675 -45.26 17.77 100.45
C SER A 675 -44.11 17.69 99.46
N GLN A 676 -43.46 16.52 99.33
CA GLN A 676 -42.47 16.26 98.29
C GLN A 676 -43.10 16.32 96.88
N SER A 677 -44.28 15.74 96.74
CA SER A 677 -45.05 15.73 95.50
C SER A 677 -45.43 17.15 95.05
N LEU A 678 -45.81 18.02 95.98
CA LEU A 678 -46.09 19.43 95.70
C LEU A 678 -44.84 20.17 95.24
N GLY A 679 -43.66 19.82 95.78
CA GLY A 679 -42.37 20.31 95.28
C GLY A 679 -42.12 19.91 93.82
N ILE A 680 -42.39 18.64 93.47
CA ILE A 680 -42.27 18.12 92.10
C ILE A 680 -43.30 18.79 91.17
N LEU A 681 -44.57 18.89 91.56
CA LEU A 681 -45.60 19.52 90.75
C LEU A 681 -45.27 21.00 90.46
N ASN A 682 -44.67 21.71 91.42
CA ASN A 682 -44.30 23.12 91.24
C ASN A 682 -43.17 23.35 90.24
N THR A 683 -42.35 22.33 89.92
CA THR A 683 -41.32 22.40 88.88
C THR A 683 -41.80 21.90 87.52
N MET A 684 -42.99 21.29 87.46
CA MET A 684 -43.63 20.90 86.20
C MET A 684 -44.26 22.09 85.48
N ASP A 685 -44.54 21.90 84.19
CA ASP A 685 -45.21 22.92 83.38
C ASP A 685 -46.63 23.17 83.89
N LYS A 686 -46.84 24.39 84.41
CA LYS A 686 -48.11 24.86 84.96
C LYS A 686 -49.13 25.19 83.89
N SER A 687 -48.82 25.07 82.60
CA SER A 687 -49.81 25.18 81.52
C SER A 687 -50.80 23.99 81.50
N SER A 688 -50.44 22.85 82.08
CA SER A 688 -51.30 21.68 82.19
C SER A 688 -52.37 21.86 83.27
N LEU A 689 -53.65 21.74 82.88
CA LEU A 689 -54.79 21.83 83.79
C LEU A 689 -54.74 20.73 84.87
N ASP A 690 -54.25 19.54 84.54
CA ASP A 690 -54.12 18.43 85.49
C ASP A 690 -53.08 18.76 86.57
N VAL A 691 -51.94 19.34 86.19
CA VAL A 691 -50.90 19.81 87.12
C VAL A 691 -51.46 20.91 88.01
N GLN A 692 -52.15 21.90 87.44
CA GLN A 692 -52.77 22.99 88.22
C GLN A 692 -53.79 22.46 89.23
N ASN A 693 -54.67 21.55 88.79
CA ASN A 693 -55.68 20.93 89.64
C ASN A 693 -55.03 20.13 90.77
N LEU A 694 -54.04 19.28 90.47
CA LEU A 694 -53.31 18.52 91.49
C LEU A 694 -52.55 19.43 92.47
N ILE A 695 -51.92 20.50 92.01
CA ILE A 695 -51.27 21.49 92.90
C ILE A 695 -52.29 22.08 93.86
N LYS A 696 -53.47 22.49 93.35
CA LYS A 696 -54.54 23.07 94.16
C LYS A 696 -55.06 22.06 95.18
N GLU A 697 -55.41 20.86 94.72
CA GLU A 697 -56.03 19.80 95.52
C GLU A 697 -55.08 19.26 96.59
N VAL A 698 -53.82 19.00 96.25
CA VAL A 698 -52.77 18.61 97.22
C VAL A 698 -52.46 19.78 98.15
N GLY A 699 -52.42 21.01 97.63
CA GLY A 699 -52.18 22.23 98.39
C GLY A 699 -53.21 22.45 99.51
N LEU A 700 -54.50 22.19 99.25
CA LEU A 700 -55.59 22.30 100.23
C LEU A 700 -55.44 21.36 101.43
N LEU A 701 -54.83 20.19 101.22
CA LEU A 701 -54.58 19.20 102.27
C LEU A 701 -53.37 19.54 103.15
N LEU A 702 -52.50 20.45 102.70
CA LEU A 702 -51.24 20.78 103.35
C LEU A 702 -51.17 22.23 103.89
N THR A 703 -51.86 23.17 103.24
CA THR A 703 -51.68 24.62 103.47
C THR A 703 -52.96 25.44 103.31
N PRO A 704 -53.11 26.58 104.02
CA PRO A 704 -52.25 27.02 105.13
C PRO A 704 -52.42 26.12 106.35
N VAL A 705 -51.38 25.98 107.18
CA VAL A 705 -51.25 24.97 108.25
C VAL A 705 -52.44 24.96 109.24
N ASP A 706 -53.16 26.06 109.37
CA ASP A 706 -54.31 26.22 110.27
C ASP A 706 -55.69 26.18 109.58
N ALA A 707 -55.75 25.99 108.26
CA ALA A 707 -57.04 25.88 107.56
C ALA A 707 -57.75 24.57 107.91
N GLU A 708 -59.07 24.64 108.06
CA GLU A 708 -59.93 23.49 108.37
C GLU A 708 -59.85 22.36 107.33
N THR A 709 -59.36 22.64 106.12
CA THR A 709 -59.20 21.68 105.04
C THR A 709 -57.94 20.83 105.13
N THR A 710 -56.96 21.21 105.97
CA THR A 710 -55.68 20.49 106.07
C THR A 710 -55.80 19.18 106.82
N LEU A 711 -54.97 18.19 106.46
CA LEU A 711 -54.96 16.89 107.14
C LEU A 711 -54.68 17.00 108.64
N ASP A 712 -53.81 17.94 109.05
CA ASP A 712 -53.51 18.15 110.47
C ASP A 712 -54.70 18.73 111.23
N LYS A 713 -55.39 19.72 110.67
CA LYS A 713 -56.55 20.33 111.32
C LYS A 713 -57.75 19.40 111.35
N ILE A 714 -57.96 18.64 110.28
CA ILE A 714 -59.00 17.59 110.24
C ILE A 714 -58.73 16.54 111.31
N PHE A 715 -57.49 16.07 111.45
CA PHE A 715 -57.09 15.14 112.49
C PHE A 715 -57.28 15.74 113.89
N GLU A 716 -56.86 17.00 114.10
CA GLU A 716 -57.00 17.68 115.39
C GLU A 716 -58.48 17.82 115.79
N ASN A 717 -59.31 18.30 114.86
CA ASN A 717 -60.71 18.60 115.13
C ASN A 717 -61.59 17.36 115.30
N ASN A 718 -61.27 16.25 114.63
CA ASN A 718 -62.15 15.08 114.60
C ASN A 718 -61.63 13.90 115.43
N VAL A 719 -60.32 13.81 115.64
CA VAL A 719 -59.68 12.70 116.37
C VAL A 719 -59.15 13.20 117.72
N VAL A 720 -58.25 14.20 117.71
CA VAL A 720 -57.56 14.67 118.94
C VAL A 720 -58.53 15.35 119.91
N SER A 721 -59.41 16.21 119.41
CA SER A 721 -60.39 16.94 120.23
C SER A 721 -61.27 16.01 121.07
N LYS A 722 -61.71 14.89 120.47
CA LYS A 722 -62.55 13.88 121.13
C LYS A 722 -61.80 13.19 122.26
N LEU A 723 -60.55 12.82 122.00
CA LEU A 723 -59.68 12.20 122.99
C LEU A 723 -59.36 13.15 124.16
N LYS A 724 -58.99 14.40 123.86
CA LYS A 724 -58.74 15.44 124.88
C LYS A 724 -59.99 15.77 125.70
N GLY A 725 -61.16 15.87 125.06
CA GLY A 725 -62.44 16.12 125.73
C GLY A 725 -62.85 15.04 126.74
N LYS A 726 -62.22 13.86 126.70
CA LYS A 726 -62.37 12.77 127.68
C LYS A 726 -61.13 12.54 128.55
N GLY A 727 -60.10 13.40 128.45
CA GLY A 727 -58.87 13.28 129.21
C GLY A 727 -57.99 12.07 128.83
N LEU A 728 -58.13 11.54 127.61
CA LEU A 728 -57.33 10.41 127.11
C LEU A 728 -56.02 10.84 126.45
N LEU A 729 -55.86 12.13 126.13
CA LEU A 729 -54.66 12.74 125.53
C LEU A 729 -54.26 14.01 126.27
#